data_AF-A0A370FMK0-F1
#
_entry.id   AF-A0A370FMK0-F1
#
_cell.length_a   1.000
_cell.length_b   1.000
_cell.length_c   1.000
_cell.angle_alpha   90.00
_cell.angle_beta   90.00
_cell.angle_gamma   90.00
#
_symmetry.space_group_name_H-M   'P 1'
#
loop_
_entity.id
_entity.type
_entity.pdbx_description
1 polymer ?
#
loop_
_entity_poly.entity_id
_entity_poly.type
_entity_poly.pdbx_seq_one_letter_code
_entity_poly.pdbx_strand_id
1 'polypeptide(L)'
;MTTHDSILSVPTRRKALKLFGTAPLLPLGGAALLTACGGGSDGNFNFAGVTPSPAPAPAPVPAPAAQYVSTEFSSMPAPSLVKPAEMATTTTSSVMKVAFNDGSSVSYNLAYQPYFISGQMVPDGKGGTVLAGGYYDINNKPIIDNSVAGKERQFFSDCADGSSLLTVPGAKVSGVKGNAVFAVVQFEYTSLAQDRKTDMYGKLPSPIAVLTLDQDPKTGKLSLVKYHNVDTSAAHGLWITCGASLSPWGTHLSSEEYEPDAFTIASNTMFQAYSKNVFGDATKANPYHYGHLPEITVNADGTGSCKKHYCLGRISHELIHVMPDERTALMGDDATNGGLFMFVADKARDLSAGTLYVARYDEVLTDTSTARLTWINLGHATSAEIEALANALVPTDIMDVQTADPADATYTRIMYSGKANWIKVKTNKDKAAAFLETHRYAALKGGSMAFTKMEGTTVNVKDKVAYSALANVQSSMVNGNSAWMSSANVTFPKVLNCGVVLEHKLGGGAKDSSGAAIDSEWVAVSSRVLLTGEDLSTPDSLGNTTNPDKISSADNLKFSEKMRTLFIGEDSGHHVNNFLWAYNVDTKKLSRILSTPAGAESTGLHAVDEINGWTYIMSNFQHPGDWGSIHSVVKGTLEPLIRSNYGDGCAVGYLTADPVQYRLIKG
;
A
#
# COMPACT_ATOMS: atom_id res chain seq x y z
N MET A 1 -1.04 30.54 -25.07
CA MET A 1 -1.99 31.57 -24.57
C MET A 1 -3.18 30.83 -24.01
N THR A 2 -3.50 30.78 -22.73
CA THR A 2 -3.12 31.52 -21.52
C THR A 2 -2.69 30.52 -20.44
N THR A 3 -1.47 30.65 -19.93
CA THR A 3 -0.92 29.84 -18.84
C THR A 3 -1.09 30.58 -17.52
N HIS A 4 -1.81 29.98 -16.57
CA HIS A 4 -1.83 30.42 -15.18
C HIS A 4 -0.92 29.50 -14.37
N ASP A 5 0.35 29.91 -14.23
CA ASP A 5 1.30 29.32 -13.30
C ASP A 5 0.99 29.83 -11.88
N SER A 6 0.35 29.01 -11.06
CA SER A 6 0.27 29.22 -9.61
C SER A 6 1.47 28.57 -8.94
N ILE A 7 2.50 29.39 -8.67
CA ILE A 7 3.68 29.01 -7.87
C ILE A 7 3.23 28.78 -6.42
N LEU A 8 3.19 27.51 -5.99
CA LEU A 8 3.02 27.14 -4.59
C LEU A 8 4.36 27.29 -3.86
N SER A 9 4.34 28.07 -2.77
CA SER A 9 5.51 28.39 -1.96
C SER A 9 6.10 27.16 -1.23
N VAL A 10 7.42 27.00 -1.31
CA VAL A 10 8.20 26.01 -0.56
C VAL A 10 7.96 26.14 0.97
N PRO A 11 7.65 25.07 1.71
CA PRO A 11 7.52 25.15 3.16
C PRO A 11 8.90 25.26 3.84
N THR A 12 9.02 26.18 4.80
CA THR A 12 10.25 26.40 5.58
C THR A 12 10.56 25.23 6.53
N ARG A 13 11.86 25.08 6.89
CA ARG A 13 12.48 24.11 7.83
C ARG A 13 11.67 23.76 9.11
N ARG A 14 10.71 24.58 9.52
CA ARG A 14 9.81 24.31 10.66
C ARG A 14 8.79 23.18 10.42
N LYS A 15 8.42 22.84 9.18
CA LYS A 15 7.49 21.70 8.92
C LYS A 15 8.18 20.34 8.97
N ALA A 16 9.46 20.24 8.61
CA ALA A 16 10.24 19.01 8.77
C ALA A 16 10.37 18.58 10.25
N LEU A 17 10.39 19.54 11.17
CA LEU A 17 10.40 19.28 12.62
C LEU A 17 9.06 18.78 13.18
N LYS A 18 7.93 18.93 12.46
CA LYS A 18 6.65 18.30 12.86
C LYS A 18 6.59 16.82 12.49
N LEU A 19 7.40 16.37 11.53
CA LEU A 19 7.56 14.94 11.23
C LEU A 19 8.45 14.21 12.27
N PHE A 20 9.15 14.95 13.15
CA PHE A 20 10.11 14.40 14.13
C PHE A 20 9.96 14.96 15.56
N GLY A 21 8.81 15.54 15.92
CA GLY A 21 8.64 16.18 17.21
C GLY A 21 8.23 15.23 18.33
N THR A 22 9.17 14.74 19.14
CA THR A 22 9.17 14.80 20.63
C THR A 22 10.25 13.88 21.21
N ALA A 23 11.47 14.39 21.36
CA ALA A 23 12.42 13.91 22.37
C ALA A 23 12.51 14.98 23.47
N PRO A 24 12.48 14.61 24.78
CA PRO A 24 12.49 15.58 25.86
C PRO A 24 13.88 16.20 26.02
N LEU A 25 13.98 17.52 25.85
CA LEU A 25 15.15 18.28 26.28
C LEU A 25 15.07 18.49 27.80
N LEU A 26 16.03 17.90 28.52
CA LEU A 26 16.29 18.16 29.94
C LEU A 26 16.70 19.63 30.16
N PRO A 27 16.31 20.27 31.27
CA PRO A 27 16.68 21.65 31.55
C PRO A 27 18.09 21.69 32.16
N LEU A 28 19.03 22.33 31.47
CA LEU A 28 20.28 22.80 32.07
C LEU A 28 19.98 24.13 32.78
N GLY A 29 20.07 24.09 34.11
CA GLY A 29 20.00 25.28 34.96
C GLY A 29 21.21 26.19 34.74
N GLY A 30 20.95 27.49 34.71
CA GLY A 30 21.97 28.53 34.69
C GLY A 30 21.47 29.74 35.45
N ALA A 31 21.87 29.86 36.71
CA ALA A 31 21.71 31.06 37.51
C ALA A 31 22.70 32.13 37.02
N ALA A 32 22.22 33.36 36.83
CA ALA A 32 23.07 34.55 36.74
C ALA A 32 22.39 35.73 37.43
N LEU A 33 23.09 36.25 38.43
CA LEU A 33 22.73 37.39 39.28
C LEU A 33 22.65 38.71 38.49
N LEU A 34 21.66 39.54 38.82
CA LEU A 34 21.71 40.98 38.55
C LEU A 34 21.66 41.73 39.88
N THR A 35 22.82 42.30 40.21
CA THR A 35 23.06 43.18 41.36
C THR A 35 22.59 44.60 41.04
N ALA A 36 22.17 45.27 42.10
CA ALA A 36 21.58 46.60 42.20
C ALA A 36 22.38 47.78 41.61
N CYS A 37 21.66 48.84 41.28
CA CYS A 37 22.05 50.24 41.43
C CYS A 37 20.83 51.02 41.94
N GLY A 38 21.02 51.82 42.99
CA GLY A 38 19.97 52.60 43.66
C GLY A 38 20.18 54.12 43.61
N GLY A 39 19.26 54.82 44.31
CA GLY A 39 19.30 56.25 44.68
C GLY A 39 18.33 57.12 43.86
N GLY A 40 17.48 58.03 44.41
CA GLY A 40 17.18 58.48 45.77
C GLY A 40 16.25 59.72 45.73
N SER A 41 15.57 60.03 46.87
CA SER A 41 14.95 61.32 47.32
C SER A 41 13.83 61.97 46.46
N ASP A 42 12.70 62.51 46.93
CA ASP A 42 12.13 62.91 48.22
C ASP A 42 10.58 63.02 48.08
N GLY A 43 9.81 62.85 49.16
CA GLY A 43 8.37 63.15 49.13
C GLY A 43 7.54 62.54 50.26
N ASN A 44 7.57 63.20 51.43
CA ASN A 44 6.85 62.88 52.65
C ASN A 44 5.32 62.96 52.49
N PHE A 45 4.59 61.83 52.59
CA PHE A 45 3.18 61.80 53.01
C PHE A 45 2.87 60.51 53.79
N ASN A 46 2.64 60.66 55.09
CA ASN A 46 2.08 59.63 55.98
C ASN A 46 0.60 59.41 55.66
N PHE A 47 0.23 58.21 55.22
CA PHE A 47 -1.12 57.67 55.39
C PHE A 47 -1.06 56.37 56.19
N ALA A 48 -1.87 56.34 57.24
CA ALA A 48 -1.97 55.24 58.18
C ALA A 48 -2.57 53.98 57.53
N GLY A 49 -1.92 52.84 57.77
CA GLY A 49 -2.52 51.55 58.07
C GLY A 49 -3.59 51.00 57.13
N VAL A 50 -3.18 50.34 56.04
CA VAL A 50 -3.87 49.16 55.52
C VAL A 50 -2.81 48.14 55.11
N THR A 51 -2.70 47.04 55.84
CA THR A 51 -1.89 45.88 55.43
C THR A 51 -2.50 45.30 54.15
N PRO A 52 -1.76 45.16 53.04
CA PRO A 52 -2.29 44.51 51.85
C PRO A 52 -2.60 43.05 52.19
N SER A 53 -3.81 42.60 51.86
CA SER A 53 -4.18 41.19 51.93
C SER A 53 -3.16 40.36 51.11
N PRO A 54 -2.75 39.16 51.56
CA PRO A 54 -1.81 38.35 50.81
C PRO A 54 -2.32 38.15 49.39
N ALA A 55 -1.47 38.39 48.38
CA ALA A 55 -1.81 38.06 47.00
C ALA A 55 -2.24 36.58 46.94
N PRO A 56 -3.34 36.24 46.22
CA PRO A 56 -3.72 34.85 46.04
C PRO A 56 -2.53 34.07 45.51
N ALA A 57 -2.24 32.91 46.11
CA ALA A 57 -1.20 32.03 45.63
C ALA A 57 -1.42 31.79 44.11
N PRO A 58 -0.36 31.86 43.27
CA PRO A 58 -0.50 31.54 41.86
C PRO A 58 -1.19 30.19 41.72
N ALA A 59 -2.22 30.13 40.87
CA ALA A 59 -2.86 28.86 40.57
C ALA A 59 -1.76 27.84 40.20
N PRO A 60 -1.80 26.60 40.75
CA PRO A 60 -0.81 25.60 40.42
C PRO A 60 -0.72 25.49 38.90
N VAL A 61 0.50 25.60 38.37
CA VAL A 61 0.74 25.34 36.94
C VAL A 61 0.15 23.96 36.65
N PRO A 62 -0.77 23.82 35.68
CA PRO A 62 -1.34 22.53 35.34
C PRO A 62 -0.21 21.53 35.09
N ALA A 63 -0.29 20.36 35.73
CA ALA A 63 0.69 19.31 35.49
C ALA A 63 0.79 19.04 33.98
N PRO A 64 1.99 18.85 33.42
CA PRO A 64 2.16 18.54 32.01
C PRO A 64 1.28 17.35 31.61
N ALA A 65 0.63 17.44 30.45
CA ALA A 65 -0.17 16.33 29.92
C ALA A 65 0.71 15.07 29.79
N ALA A 66 0.18 13.91 30.19
CA ALA A 66 0.91 12.65 30.11
C ALA A 66 1.29 12.37 28.65
N GLN A 67 2.54 11.97 28.45
CA GLN A 67 3.11 11.75 27.13
C GLN A 67 2.99 10.28 26.73
N TYR A 68 2.74 10.04 25.45
CA TYR A 68 2.75 8.71 24.85
C TYR A 68 4.06 7.97 25.13
N VAL A 69 3.97 6.68 25.46
CA VAL A 69 5.14 5.80 25.63
C VAL A 69 5.11 4.64 24.65
N SER A 70 4.01 3.91 24.61
CA SER A 70 3.89 2.72 23.78
C SER A 70 2.46 2.34 23.47
N THR A 71 2.31 1.55 22.42
CA THR A 71 1.07 0.86 22.06
C THR A 71 1.34 -0.64 22.08
N GLU A 72 0.42 -1.39 22.66
CA GLU A 72 0.43 -2.85 22.65
C GLU A 72 -0.92 -3.37 22.16
N PHE A 73 -0.90 -4.39 21.30
CA PHE A 73 -2.09 -5.12 20.87
C PHE A 73 -2.17 -6.46 21.61
N SER A 74 -3.36 -6.84 22.07
CA SER A 74 -3.62 -8.22 22.49
C SER A 74 -3.91 -9.08 21.25
N SER A 75 -3.47 -10.34 21.25
CA SER A 75 -3.85 -11.25 20.17
C SER A 75 -5.25 -11.80 20.42
N MET A 76 -6.03 -11.99 19.35
CA MET A 76 -7.27 -12.77 19.36
C MET A 76 -7.02 -14.20 18.83
N PRO A 77 -7.84 -15.21 19.20
CA PRO A 77 -7.83 -16.52 18.55
C PRO A 77 -8.40 -16.46 17.12
N ALA A 78 -8.07 -17.44 16.29
CA ALA A 78 -8.70 -17.62 14.98
C ALA A 78 -10.17 -18.07 15.18
N PRO A 79 -11.12 -17.62 14.34
CA PRO A 79 -12.50 -18.07 14.41
C PRO A 79 -12.61 -19.55 14.01
N SER A 80 -13.71 -20.20 14.39
CA SER A 80 -13.92 -21.63 14.12
C SER A 80 -15.39 -21.96 13.91
N LEU A 81 -15.68 -23.18 13.44
CA LEU A 81 -17.04 -23.69 13.24
C LEU A 81 -17.86 -23.84 14.54
N VAL A 82 -17.27 -23.61 15.72
CA VAL A 82 -18.04 -23.44 16.96
C VAL A 82 -18.93 -22.19 16.88
N LYS A 83 -18.48 -21.16 16.16
CA LYS A 83 -19.18 -19.90 15.92
C LYS A 83 -19.06 -19.49 14.44
N PRO A 84 -19.76 -20.16 13.52
CA PRO A 84 -19.59 -19.97 12.08
C PRO A 84 -19.87 -18.53 11.63
N ALA A 85 -20.72 -17.79 12.33
CA ALA A 85 -20.97 -16.38 12.04
C ALA A 85 -19.70 -15.51 12.15
N GLU A 86 -18.78 -15.82 13.09
CA GLU A 86 -17.51 -15.09 13.23
C GLU A 86 -16.53 -15.39 12.09
N MET A 87 -16.65 -16.54 11.41
CA MET A 87 -15.88 -16.87 10.21
C MET A 87 -16.46 -16.24 8.93
N ALA A 88 -17.72 -15.81 8.95
CA ALA A 88 -18.45 -15.30 7.79
C ALA A 88 -18.52 -13.76 7.73
N THR A 89 -17.81 -13.08 8.62
CA THR A 89 -17.79 -11.62 8.74
C THR A 89 -16.42 -11.15 9.23
N THR A 90 -16.12 -9.87 9.06
CA THR A 90 -14.98 -9.25 9.72
C THR A 90 -15.13 -9.31 11.24
N THR A 91 -14.20 -9.97 11.92
CA THR A 91 -14.26 -10.19 13.38
C THR A 91 -12.99 -9.71 14.06
N THR A 92 -13.15 -9.05 15.21
CA THR A 92 -12.05 -8.75 16.13
C THR A 92 -12.48 -8.86 17.59
N SER A 93 -11.60 -9.40 18.42
CA SER A 93 -11.69 -9.34 19.89
C SER A 93 -10.39 -8.84 20.52
N SER A 94 -9.53 -8.23 19.71
CA SER A 94 -8.27 -7.65 20.15
C SER A 94 -8.51 -6.32 20.87
N VAL A 95 -7.57 -5.96 21.74
CA VAL A 95 -7.55 -4.71 22.50
C VAL A 95 -6.25 -3.99 22.19
N MET A 96 -6.33 -2.71 21.83
CA MET A 96 -5.19 -1.83 21.76
C MET A 96 -5.04 -1.08 23.09
N LYS A 97 -3.88 -1.23 23.74
CA LYS A 97 -3.54 -0.54 24.97
C LYS A 97 -2.48 0.53 24.68
N VAL A 98 -2.77 1.77 25.07
CA VAL A 98 -1.85 2.91 24.99
C VAL A 98 -1.34 3.22 26.39
N ALA A 99 -0.03 3.23 26.58
CA ALA A 99 0.63 3.55 27.84
C ALA A 99 1.25 4.95 27.83
N PHE A 100 1.27 5.59 28.99
CA PHE A 100 1.79 6.96 29.18
C PHE A 100 2.90 7.01 30.23
N ASN A 101 3.71 8.07 30.18
CA ASN A 101 4.89 8.25 31.04
C ASN A 101 4.57 8.50 32.53
N ASP A 102 3.32 8.80 32.87
CA ASP A 102 2.83 8.92 34.24
C ASP A 102 2.41 7.55 34.85
N GLY A 103 2.63 6.46 34.11
CA GLY A 103 2.26 5.09 34.50
C GLY A 103 0.80 4.72 34.20
N SER A 104 -0.01 5.65 33.70
CA SER A 104 -1.39 5.35 33.30
C SER A 104 -1.47 4.68 31.93
N SER A 105 -2.62 4.07 31.63
CA SER A 105 -2.91 3.50 30.30
C SER A 105 -4.38 3.62 29.95
N VAL A 106 -4.68 3.67 28.64
CA VAL A 106 -6.03 3.58 28.08
C VAL A 106 -6.13 2.33 27.21
N SER A 107 -7.22 1.58 27.37
CA SER A 107 -7.51 0.40 26.56
C SER A 107 -8.67 0.66 25.63
N TYR A 108 -8.52 0.24 24.37
CA TYR A 108 -9.49 0.37 23.29
C TYR A 108 -9.83 -1.02 22.79
N ASN A 109 -11.07 -1.47 22.99
CA ASN A 109 -11.55 -2.69 22.34
C ASN A 109 -11.66 -2.42 20.84
N LEU A 110 -10.94 -3.21 20.04
CA LEU A 110 -11.01 -3.06 18.59
C LEU A 110 -12.38 -3.53 18.10
N ALA A 111 -12.85 -2.85 17.06
CA ALA A 111 -14.05 -3.13 16.31
C ALA A 111 -13.79 -2.80 14.84
N TYR A 112 -14.68 -3.22 13.95
CA TYR A 112 -14.61 -2.90 12.52
C TYR A 112 -15.79 -2.01 12.13
N GLN A 113 -15.53 -0.97 11.34
CA GLN A 113 -16.57 -0.09 10.82
C GLN A 113 -16.41 0.11 9.30
N PRO A 114 -17.32 -0.42 8.48
CA PRO A 114 -17.34 -0.11 7.06
C PRO A 114 -17.91 1.29 6.81
N TYR A 115 -17.42 1.94 5.76
CA TYR A 115 -18.05 3.10 5.15
C TYR A 115 -19.26 2.68 4.30
N PHE A 116 -19.11 1.57 3.57
CA PHE A 116 -20.11 0.97 2.69
C PHE A 116 -19.72 -0.47 2.34
N ILE A 117 -20.65 -1.19 1.71
CA ILE A 117 -20.38 -2.44 0.98
C ILE A 117 -20.50 -2.12 -0.52
N SER A 118 -19.58 -2.61 -1.36
CA SER A 118 -19.64 -2.37 -2.80
C SER A 118 -20.93 -2.92 -3.42
N GLY A 119 -21.35 -2.32 -4.54
CA GLY A 119 -22.66 -2.60 -5.15
C GLY A 119 -23.84 -1.92 -4.47
N GLN A 120 -23.64 -1.19 -3.36
CA GLN A 120 -24.63 -0.30 -2.78
C GLN A 120 -24.64 1.06 -3.49
N MET A 121 -25.82 1.68 -3.57
CA MET A 121 -25.95 3.08 -3.97
C MET A 121 -25.57 3.99 -2.81
N VAL A 122 -24.56 4.83 -2.99
CA VAL A 122 -24.01 5.74 -1.98
C VAL A 122 -24.18 7.20 -2.42
N PRO A 123 -24.13 8.20 -1.50
CA PRO A 123 -24.33 9.60 -1.86
C PRO A 123 -23.29 10.12 -2.87
N ASP A 124 -23.74 10.84 -3.91
CA ASP A 124 -22.86 11.48 -4.91
C ASP A 124 -22.40 12.90 -4.52
N GLY A 125 -22.87 13.40 -3.37
CA GLY A 125 -22.62 14.76 -2.88
C GLY A 125 -23.38 15.87 -3.62
N LYS A 126 -24.27 15.54 -4.55
CA LYS A 126 -25.11 16.44 -5.35
C LYS A 126 -26.62 16.23 -5.09
N GLY A 127 -26.96 15.42 -4.09
CA GLY A 127 -28.34 15.06 -3.73
C GLY A 127 -28.85 13.79 -4.43
N GLY A 128 -28.01 13.14 -5.24
CA GLY A 128 -28.28 11.84 -5.85
C GLY A 128 -27.44 10.73 -5.22
N THR A 129 -27.34 9.62 -5.95
CA THR A 129 -26.54 8.46 -5.57
C THR A 129 -25.73 7.92 -6.74
N VAL A 130 -24.68 7.18 -6.42
CA VAL A 130 -23.77 6.50 -7.35
C VAL A 130 -23.46 5.09 -6.83
N LEU A 131 -23.19 4.14 -7.73
CA LEU A 131 -22.87 2.77 -7.36
C LEU A 131 -21.42 2.67 -6.84
N ALA A 132 -21.25 2.23 -5.59
CA ALA A 132 -19.93 2.01 -5.00
C ALA A 132 -19.20 0.84 -5.69
N GLY A 133 -17.94 1.05 -6.08
CA GLY A 133 -17.15 0.09 -6.84
C GLY A 133 -17.62 -0.13 -8.28
N GLY A 134 -18.49 0.75 -8.82
CA GLY A 134 -19.04 0.62 -10.17
C GLY A 134 -18.01 0.81 -11.28
N TYR A 135 -18.13 0.04 -12.37
CA TYR A 135 -17.22 0.10 -13.52
C TYR A 135 -17.67 1.08 -14.60
N TYR A 136 -16.70 1.75 -15.23
CA TYR A 136 -16.91 2.75 -16.28
C TYR A 136 -15.97 2.52 -17.47
N ASP A 137 -16.47 2.78 -18.68
CA ASP A 137 -15.69 2.72 -19.93
C ASP A 137 -14.81 3.98 -20.11
N ILE A 138 -14.05 4.02 -21.21
CA ILE A 138 -13.16 5.17 -21.51
C ILE A 138 -13.92 6.50 -21.72
N ASN A 139 -15.22 6.44 -21.99
CA ASN A 139 -16.10 7.62 -22.14
C ASN A 139 -16.84 7.95 -20.84
N ASN A 140 -16.43 7.35 -19.72
CA ASN A 140 -17.01 7.50 -18.41
C ASN A 140 -18.50 7.09 -18.35
N LYS A 141 -18.88 6.06 -19.12
CA LYS A 141 -20.22 5.46 -19.09
C LYS A 141 -20.20 4.16 -18.29
N PRO A 142 -21.25 3.88 -17.48
CA PRO A 142 -21.39 2.61 -16.79
C PRO A 142 -21.24 1.39 -17.70
N ILE A 143 -20.40 0.42 -17.32
CA ILE A 143 -20.31 -0.87 -18.01
C ILE A 143 -21.41 -1.79 -17.47
N ILE A 144 -22.25 -2.30 -18.36
CA ILE A 144 -23.44 -3.09 -18.01
C ILE A 144 -23.16 -4.59 -18.10
N ASP A 145 -23.44 -5.29 -17.02
CA ASP A 145 -23.53 -6.75 -16.93
C ASP A 145 -24.87 -7.21 -17.52
N ASN A 146 -24.78 -7.96 -18.63
CA ASN A 146 -25.91 -8.54 -19.34
C ASN A 146 -25.92 -10.08 -19.24
N SER A 147 -25.17 -10.66 -18.29
CA SER A 147 -25.07 -12.13 -18.13
C SER A 147 -26.38 -12.79 -17.72
N VAL A 148 -27.32 -12.02 -17.15
CA VAL A 148 -28.66 -12.48 -16.77
C VAL A 148 -29.72 -11.63 -17.46
N ALA A 149 -30.39 -12.20 -18.48
CA ALA A 149 -31.43 -11.51 -19.24
C ALA A 149 -32.57 -11.00 -18.34
N GLY A 150 -32.94 -9.73 -18.51
CA GLY A 150 -33.99 -9.05 -17.75
C GLY A 150 -33.57 -8.64 -16.32
N LYS A 151 -32.30 -8.78 -15.96
CA LYS A 151 -31.72 -8.34 -14.67
C LYS A 151 -30.45 -7.51 -14.86
N GLU A 152 -30.32 -6.88 -16.02
CA GLU A 152 -29.16 -6.08 -16.41
C GLU A 152 -28.82 -5.05 -15.32
N ARG A 153 -27.56 -4.98 -14.93
CA ARG A 153 -27.05 -4.05 -13.92
C ARG A 153 -25.69 -3.51 -14.30
N GLN A 154 -25.28 -2.39 -13.73
CA GLN A 154 -23.86 -1.99 -13.84
C GLN A 154 -22.98 -3.01 -13.11
N PHE A 155 -21.84 -3.38 -13.70
CA PHE A 155 -20.82 -4.13 -12.99
C PHE A 155 -20.33 -3.33 -11.77
N PHE A 156 -20.04 -4.02 -10.67
CA PHE A 156 -19.29 -3.47 -9.55
C PHE A 156 -18.29 -4.50 -9.03
N SER A 157 -17.27 -4.01 -8.35
CA SER A 157 -16.17 -4.82 -7.85
C SER A 157 -16.51 -5.43 -6.49
N ASP A 158 -16.21 -6.71 -6.33
CA ASP A 158 -16.13 -7.41 -5.05
C ASP A 158 -14.70 -7.40 -4.49
N CYS A 159 -13.78 -6.65 -5.09
CA CYS A 159 -12.37 -6.65 -4.77
C CYS A 159 -11.85 -5.25 -4.47
N ALA A 160 -12.09 -4.76 -3.25
CA ALA A 160 -11.56 -3.48 -2.81
C ALA A 160 -10.19 -3.70 -2.21
N ASP A 161 -9.21 -2.96 -2.70
CA ASP A 161 -7.80 -3.19 -2.42
C ASP A 161 -7.18 -1.90 -1.87
N GLY A 162 -6.08 -1.44 -2.48
CA GLY A 162 -5.27 -0.30 -2.08
C GLY A 162 -6.09 0.89 -1.62
N SER A 163 -5.81 1.36 -0.40
CA SER A 163 -6.52 2.47 0.21
C SER A 163 -5.59 3.50 0.83
N SER A 164 -6.02 4.75 0.86
CA SER A 164 -5.30 5.79 1.59
C SER A 164 -6.23 6.79 2.26
N LEU A 165 -5.90 7.21 3.47
CA LEU A 165 -6.63 8.23 4.22
C LEU A 165 -5.76 9.48 4.36
N LEU A 166 -6.32 10.64 4.04
CA LEU A 166 -5.57 11.91 3.96
C LEU A 166 -6.45 13.13 4.26
N THR A 167 -5.80 14.28 4.37
CA THR A 167 -6.46 15.59 4.45
C THR A 167 -6.02 16.47 3.30
N VAL A 168 -6.92 17.34 2.84
CA VAL A 168 -6.60 18.36 1.83
C VAL A 168 -6.69 19.75 2.48
N PRO A 169 -5.61 20.56 2.47
CA PRO A 169 -5.63 21.88 3.09
C PRO A 169 -6.76 22.77 2.57
N GLY A 170 -7.52 23.37 3.49
CA GLY A 170 -8.59 24.29 3.15
C GLY A 170 -9.83 23.65 2.52
N ALA A 171 -9.91 22.32 2.46
CA ALA A 171 -11.07 21.62 1.92
C ALA A 171 -12.35 21.95 2.68
N LYS A 172 -13.42 22.22 1.93
CA LYS A 172 -14.76 22.47 2.45
C LYS A 172 -15.75 21.79 1.50
N VAL A 173 -16.32 20.68 1.94
CA VAL A 173 -17.27 19.89 1.16
C VAL A 173 -18.63 19.95 1.81
N SER A 174 -19.67 20.17 1.00
CA SER A 174 -21.06 20.19 1.48
C SER A 174 -21.42 18.86 2.16
N GLY A 175 -22.15 18.92 3.27
CA GLY A 175 -22.58 17.75 4.05
C GLY A 175 -21.63 17.33 5.17
N VAL A 176 -20.38 17.78 5.17
CA VAL A 176 -19.44 17.58 6.28
C VAL A 176 -19.81 18.50 7.45
N LYS A 177 -19.95 17.93 8.66
CA LYS A 177 -20.33 18.67 9.89
C LYS A 177 -19.15 18.92 10.81
N GLY A 178 -18.22 17.97 10.85
CA GLY A 178 -16.96 17.99 11.57
C GLY A 178 -15.80 18.40 10.66
N ASN A 179 -14.72 17.60 10.68
CA ASN A 179 -13.56 17.83 9.82
C ASN A 179 -13.68 17.02 8.53
N ALA A 180 -13.38 17.65 7.39
CA ALA A 180 -13.28 16.95 6.13
C ALA A 180 -12.02 16.08 6.11
N VAL A 181 -12.22 14.78 5.95
CA VAL A 181 -11.17 13.78 5.72
C VAL A 181 -11.49 13.07 4.42
N PHE A 182 -10.47 12.68 3.67
CA PHE A 182 -10.64 11.98 2.40
C PHE A 182 -10.04 10.59 2.49
N ALA A 183 -10.69 9.62 1.85
CA ALA A 183 -10.04 8.37 1.49
C ALA A 183 -10.00 8.22 -0.02
N VAL A 184 -8.96 7.60 -0.55
CA VAL A 184 -8.93 7.06 -1.91
C VAL A 184 -8.95 5.54 -1.79
N VAL A 185 -9.83 4.89 -2.55
CA VAL A 185 -9.94 3.43 -2.60
C VAL A 185 -9.94 2.98 -4.05
N GLN A 186 -9.12 2.00 -4.36
CA GLN A 186 -9.10 1.32 -5.65
C GLN A 186 -9.69 -0.08 -5.55
N PHE A 187 -10.12 -0.59 -6.69
CA PHE A 187 -10.80 -1.87 -6.80
C PHE A 187 -10.11 -2.68 -7.88
N GLU A 188 -9.50 -3.79 -7.48
CA GLU A 188 -8.58 -4.55 -8.31
C GLU A 188 -9.29 -5.19 -9.51
N TYR A 189 -10.32 -6.00 -9.24
CA TYR A 189 -11.11 -6.70 -10.25
C TYR A 189 -12.55 -7.02 -9.81
N THR A 190 -13.30 -7.74 -10.64
CA THR A 190 -14.57 -8.41 -10.29
C THR A 190 -14.39 -9.90 -10.52
N SER A 191 -14.68 -10.73 -9.52
CA SER A 191 -14.45 -12.17 -9.62
C SER A 191 -15.34 -12.81 -10.69
N LEU A 192 -16.65 -12.57 -10.59
CA LEU A 192 -17.67 -13.19 -11.44
C LEU A 192 -18.72 -12.18 -11.91
N ALA A 193 -19.29 -12.43 -13.09
CA ALA A 193 -20.51 -11.77 -13.51
C ALA A 193 -21.72 -12.18 -12.65
N GLN A 194 -22.85 -11.48 -12.80
CA GLN A 194 -24.08 -11.69 -12.07
C GLN A 194 -24.66 -13.11 -12.22
N ASP A 195 -24.35 -13.82 -13.31
CA ASP A 195 -24.70 -15.23 -13.50
C ASP A 195 -23.97 -16.21 -12.56
N ARG A 196 -22.95 -15.71 -11.84
CA ARG A 196 -22.08 -16.44 -10.90
C ARG A 196 -21.33 -17.61 -11.54
N LYS A 197 -21.03 -17.48 -12.83
CA LYS A 197 -20.34 -18.51 -13.62
C LYS A 197 -19.29 -17.91 -14.54
N THR A 198 -19.60 -16.76 -15.12
CA THR A 198 -18.70 -16.08 -16.05
C THR A 198 -17.61 -15.39 -15.25
N ASP A 199 -16.39 -15.90 -15.37
CA ASP A 199 -15.17 -15.29 -14.85
C ASP A 199 -14.98 -13.87 -15.41
N MET A 200 -14.63 -12.93 -14.53
CA MET A 200 -14.43 -11.52 -14.87
C MET A 200 -13.07 -10.96 -14.46
N TYR A 201 -12.19 -11.79 -13.88
CA TYR A 201 -10.84 -11.38 -13.48
C TYR A 201 -10.06 -10.77 -14.65
N GLY A 202 -9.53 -9.56 -14.44
CA GLY A 202 -8.75 -8.80 -15.44
C GLY A 202 -9.51 -8.38 -16.72
N LYS A 203 -10.85 -8.49 -16.76
CA LYS A 203 -11.65 -8.16 -17.98
C LYS A 203 -12.31 -6.80 -17.96
N LEU A 204 -12.16 -6.02 -16.88
CA LEU A 204 -12.78 -4.71 -16.70
C LEU A 204 -11.73 -3.68 -16.24
N PRO A 205 -11.91 -2.38 -16.52
CA PRO A 205 -11.00 -1.34 -16.02
C PRO A 205 -11.16 -1.14 -14.52
N SER A 206 -10.08 -1.27 -13.76
CA SER A 206 -10.10 -1.12 -12.30
C SER A 206 -10.67 0.23 -11.87
N PRO A 207 -11.76 0.27 -11.08
CA PRO A 207 -12.32 1.50 -10.54
C PRO A 207 -11.42 2.11 -9.47
N ILE A 208 -11.42 3.45 -9.37
CA ILE A 208 -10.80 4.16 -8.26
C ILE A 208 -11.64 5.36 -7.87
N ALA A 209 -11.83 5.57 -6.56
CA ALA A 209 -12.77 6.55 -6.05
C ALA A 209 -12.21 7.37 -4.90
N VAL A 210 -12.61 8.64 -4.86
CA VAL A 210 -12.42 9.54 -3.72
C VAL A 210 -13.68 9.48 -2.85
N LEU A 211 -13.48 9.16 -1.57
CA LEU A 211 -14.48 9.23 -0.52
C LEU A 211 -14.27 10.53 0.26
N THR A 212 -15.30 11.35 0.36
CA THR A 212 -15.34 12.43 1.35
C THR A 212 -15.99 11.90 2.62
N LEU A 213 -15.26 12.01 3.73
CA LEU A 213 -15.67 11.54 5.05
C LEU A 213 -15.87 12.72 6.00
N ASP A 214 -16.93 12.64 6.80
CA ASP A 214 -17.16 13.50 7.95
C ASP A 214 -16.51 12.87 9.18
N GLN A 215 -15.43 13.49 9.68
CA GLN A 215 -14.78 13.08 10.91
C GLN A 215 -15.38 13.87 12.09
N ASP A 216 -16.07 13.17 12.98
CA ASP A 216 -16.59 13.76 14.21
C ASP A 216 -15.43 14.28 15.09
N PRO A 217 -15.36 15.58 15.40
CA PRO A 217 -14.25 16.13 16.19
C PRO A 217 -14.21 15.62 17.64
N LYS A 218 -15.32 15.10 18.17
CA LYS A 218 -15.42 14.59 19.54
C LYS A 218 -15.06 13.12 19.67
N THR A 219 -15.40 12.32 18.66
CA THR A 219 -15.26 10.86 18.72
C THR A 219 -14.25 10.30 17.73
N GLY A 220 -13.86 11.07 16.72
CA GLY A 220 -12.99 10.63 15.62
C GLY A 220 -13.64 9.63 14.67
N LYS A 221 -14.94 9.34 14.82
CA LYS A 221 -15.65 8.44 13.90
C LYS A 221 -15.75 9.09 12.52
N LEU A 222 -15.50 8.28 11.50
CA LEU A 222 -15.60 8.65 10.09
C LEU A 222 -16.93 8.13 9.52
N SER A 223 -17.64 9.00 8.80
CA SER A 223 -18.87 8.62 8.07
C SER A 223 -18.83 9.13 6.64
N LEU A 224 -19.36 8.35 5.69
CA LEU A 224 -19.35 8.71 4.27
C LEU A 224 -20.34 9.86 3.97
N VAL A 225 -19.85 10.92 3.33
CA VAL A 225 -20.65 12.07 2.88
C VAL A 225 -20.82 12.08 1.37
N LYS A 226 -19.76 11.73 0.63
CA LYS A 226 -19.74 11.75 -0.84
C LYS A 226 -18.80 10.67 -1.36
N TYR A 227 -19.24 10.00 -2.41
CA TYR A 227 -18.44 9.08 -3.21
C TYR A 227 -18.26 9.67 -4.61
N HIS A 228 -17.03 9.68 -5.11
CA HIS A 228 -16.70 10.20 -6.44
C HIS A 228 -15.78 9.24 -7.19
N ASN A 229 -16.27 8.66 -8.28
CA ASN A 229 -15.42 7.93 -9.23
C ASN A 229 -14.46 8.90 -9.91
N VAL A 230 -13.17 8.58 -9.89
CA VAL A 230 -12.14 9.38 -10.57
C VAL A 230 -12.16 9.03 -12.05
N ASP A 231 -12.12 10.04 -12.90
CA ASP A 231 -11.98 9.85 -14.35
C ASP A 231 -10.54 9.40 -14.67
N THR A 232 -10.42 8.19 -15.24
CA THR A 232 -9.14 7.56 -15.60
C THR A 232 -8.89 7.57 -17.11
N SER A 233 -9.73 8.24 -17.90
CA SER A 233 -9.61 8.27 -19.36
C SER A 233 -8.27 8.85 -19.83
N ALA A 234 -7.74 9.86 -19.14
CA ALA A 234 -6.42 10.43 -19.40
C ALA A 234 -5.25 9.47 -19.13
N ALA A 235 -5.51 8.36 -18.42
CA ALA A 235 -4.54 7.29 -18.13
C ALA A 235 -4.81 6.03 -18.98
N HIS A 236 -5.66 6.12 -20.01
CA HIS A 236 -6.10 5.03 -20.89
C HIS A 236 -6.92 3.94 -20.16
N GLY A 237 -7.54 4.27 -19.03
CA GLY A 237 -8.10 3.27 -18.11
C GLY A 237 -7.01 2.66 -17.21
N LEU A 238 -7.45 2.00 -16.13
CA LEU A 238 -6.55 1.34 -15.19
C LEU A 238 -6.64 -0.18 -15.35
N TRP A 239 -5.52 -0.85 -15.14
CA TRP A 239 -5.38 -2.31 -15.27
C TRP A 239 -5.01 -2.91 -13.92
N ILE A 240 -5.87 -3.79 -13.40
CA ILE A 240 -5.65 -4.63 -12.21
C ILE A 240 -4.91 -3.86 -11.10
N THR A 241 -5.59 -2.85 -10.53
CA THR A 241 -4.95 -1.97 -9.54
C THR A 241 -4.90 -2.64 -8.17
N CYS A 242 -3.71 -3.02 -7.69
CA CYS A 242 -3.50 -3.83 -6.49
C CYS A 242 -3.32 -2.99 -5.20
N GLY A 243 -2.17 -3.09 -4.54
CA GLY A 243 -1.83 -2.31 -3.36
C GLY A 243 -1.67 -0.81 -3.63
N ALA A 244 -1.63 -0.02 -2.56
CA ALA A 244 -1.42 1.43 -2.66
C ALA A 244 -0.68 2.04 -1.46
N SER A 245 -0.05 3.19 -1.71
CA SER A 245 0.56 4.00 -0.66
C SER A 245 0.17 5.47 -0.76
N LEU A 246 0.47 6.23 0.30
CA LEU A 246 0.29 7.67 0.31
C LEU A 246 1.68 8.31 0.18
N SER A 247 1.84 9.17 -0.81
CA SER A 247 3.07 9.93 -0.98
C SER A 247 3.30 10.89 0.20
N PRO A 248 4.56 11.28 0.49
CA PRO A 248 4.86 12.32 1.48
C PRO A 248 4.19 13.68 1.20
N TRP A 249 3.73 13.91 -0.03
CA TRP A 249 3.02 15.13 -0.43
C TRP A 249 1.49 15.01 -0.47
N GLY A 250 0.93 13.88 -0.05
CA GLY A 250 -0.51 13.72 0.16
C GLY A 250 -1.29 13.38 -1.11
N THR A 251 -0.71 12.55 -1.98
CA THR A 251 -1.38 11.92 -3.12
C THR A 251 -1.40 10.41 -2.95
N HIS A 252 -2.40 9.76 -3.51
CA HIS A 252 -2.52 8.31 -3.48
C HIS A 252 -1.76 7.71 -4.65
N LEU A 253 -0.81 6.83 -4.36
CA LEU A 253 -0.01 6.09 -5.32
C LEU A 253 -0.62 4.70 -5.45
N SER A 254 -1.32 4.49 -6.57
CA SER A 254 -1.90 3.22 -6.99
C SER A 254 -0.83 2.40 -7.73
N SER A 255 -1.09 1.13 -8.01
CA SER A 255 -0.14 0.23 -8.67
C SER A 255 -0.89 -0.67 -9.64
N GLU A 256 -0.49 -0.70 -10.92
CA GLU A 256 -1.04 -1.69 -11.88
C GLU A 256 -0.20 -2.97 -11.84
N GLU A 257 -0.85 -4.07 -11.50
CA GLU A 257 -0.25 -5.41 -11.35
C GLU A 257 -0.40 -6.24 -12.64
N TYR A 258 0.41 -7.29 -12.79
CA TYR A 258 0.38 -8.28 -13.87
C TYR A 258 0.33 -7.66 -15.26
N GLU A 259 1.41 -6.97 -15.64
CA GLU A 259 1.44 -6.24 -16.90
C GLU A 259 1.21 -7.19 -18.09
N PRO A 260 0.32 -6.85 -19.04
CA PRO A 260 0.00 -7.76 -20.14
C PRO A 260 1.22 -7.96 -21.07
N ASP A 261 1.75 -9.17 -21.20
CA ASP A 261 2.95 -9.43 -22.01
C ASP A 261 2.72 -9.09 -23.50
N ALA A 262 3.42 -8.06 -23.99
CA ALA A 262 3.25 -7.54 -25.34
C ALA A 262 3.58 -8.58 -26.43
N PHE A 263 4.52 -9.50 -26.19
CA PHE A 263 4.90 -10.52 -27.18
C PHE A 263 3.83 -11.59 -27.40
N THR A 264 2.93 -11.79 -26.43
CA THR A 264 1.87 -12.81 -26.51
C THR A 264 0.46 -12.22 -26.55
N ILE A 265 0.36 -10.88 -26.59
CA ILE A 265 -0.88 -10.12 -26.41
C ILE A 265 -1.98 -10.48 -27.43
N ALA A 266 -1.59 -10.83 -28.65
CA ALA A 266 -2.54 -11.18 -29.71
C ALA A 266 -3.39 -12.41 -29.37
N SER A 267 -2.92 -13.30 -28.48
CA SER A 267 -3.62 -14.48 -28.02
C SER A 267 -4.24 -14.34 -26.63
N ASN A 268 -4.04 -13.20 -25.96
CA ASN A 268 -4.53 -12.97 -24.61
C ASN A 268 -6.02 -12.59 -24.64
N THR A 269 -6.89 -13.56 -24.40
CA THR A 269 -8.35 -13.37 -24.42
C THR A 269 -8.86 -12.49 -23.28
N MET A 270 -8.18 -12.48 -22.13
CA MET A 270 -8.50 -11.58 -21.00
C MET A 270 -8.26 -10.12 -21.41
N PHE A 271 -7.10 -9.81 -21.98
CA PHE A 271 -6.78 -8.45 -22.46
C PHE A 271 -7.70 -8.00 -23.61
N GLN A 272 -8.09 -8.91 -24.51
CA GLN A 272 -9.08 -8.61 -25.54
C GLN A 272 -10.46 -8.27 -24.94
N ALA A 273 -10.88 -8.99 -23.90
CA ALA A 273 -12.13 -8.70 -23.19
C ALA A 273 -12.04 -7.37 -22.45
N TYR A 274 -10.92 -7.09 -21.77
CA TYR A 274 -10.62 -5.78 -21.19
C TYR A 274 -10.74 -4.67 -22.24
N SER A 275 -10.03 -4.79 -23.36
CA SER A 275 -10.06 -3.81 -24.45
C SER A 275 -11.48 -3.56 -24.94
N LYS A 276 -12.27 -4.62 -25.11
CA LYS A 276 -13.67 -4.51 -25.53
C LYS A 276 -14.52 -3.77 -24.49
N ASN A 277 -14.35 -4.04 -23.21
CA ASN A 277 -15.10 -3.39 -22.14
C ASN A 277 -14.71 -1.92 -21.95
N VAL A 278 -13.43 -1.58 -22.11
CA VAL A 278 -12.93 -0.21 -21.95
C VAL A 278 -13.22 0.65 -23.18
N PHE A 279 -12.92 0.14 -24.37
CA PHE A 279 -12.89 0.93 -25.61
C PHE A 279 -14.00 0.58 -26.61
N GLY A 280 -14.79 -0.47 -26.36
CA GLY A 280 -15.78 -1.00 -27.30
C GLY A 280 -15.19 -1.86 -28.44
N ASP A 281 -13.87 -2.09 -28.43
CA ASP A 281 -13.14 -2.81 -29.47
C ASP A 281 -12.08 -3.71 -28.81
N ALA A 282 -12.05 -5.00 -29.18
CA ALA A 282 -11.15 -5.99 -28.60
C ALA A 282 -9.66 -5.79 -28.97
N THR A 283 -9.35 -4.91 -29.92
CA THR A 283 -8.00 -4.71 -30.48
C THR A 283 -7.42 -3.31 -30.22
N LYS A 284 -8.16 -2.44 -29.53
CA LYS A 284 -7.81 -1.03 -29.37
C LYS A 284 -6.86 -0.74 -28.21
N ALA A 285 -6.91 -1.52 -27.12
CA ALA A 285 -6.01 -1.35 -25.99
C ALA A 285 -4.57 -1.70 -26.40
N ASN A 286 -3.61 -0.88 -25.95
CA ASN A 286 -2.18 -1.12 -26.16
C ASN A 286 -1.56 -1.69 -24.87
N PRO A 287 -0.92 -2.86 -24.88
CA PRO A 287 -0.33 -3.45 -23.67
C PRO A 287 0.71 -2.54 -22.99
N TYR A 288 1.40 -1.68 -23.75
CA TYR A 288 2.39 -0.75 -23.20
C TYR A 288 1.80 0.43 -22.42
N HIS A 289 0.48 0.61 -22.41
CA HIS A 289 -0.19 1.60 -21.56
C HIS A 289 -0.45 1.13 -20.12
N TYR A 290 -0.20 -0.14 -19.82
CA TYR A 290 -0.54 -0.78 -18.55
C TYR A 290 0.69 -1.41 -17.87
N GLY A 291 0.60 -1.61 -16.55
CA GLY A 291 1.72 -2.05 -15.71
C GLY A 291 2.57 -0.88 -15.23
N HIS A 292 1.97 0.30 -15.05
CA HIS A 292 2.63 1.52 -14.60
C HIS A 292 2.04 2.00 -13.27
N LEU A 293 2.53 3.13 -12.76
CA LEU A 293 2.05 3.71 -11.51
C LEU A 293 1.04 4.85 -11.75
N PRO A 294 -0.27 4.68 -11.44
CA PRO A 294 -1.21 5.79 -11.36
C PRO A 294 -1.06 6.57 -10.05
N GLU A 295 -1.18 7.89 -10.12
CA GLU A 295 -1.21 8.81 -8.97
C GLU A 295 -2.52 9.59 -8.98
N ILE A 296 -3.26 9.51 -7.87
CA ILE A 296 -4.51 10.23 -7.66
C ILE A 296 -4.26 11.44 -6.75
N THR A 297 -4.61 12.62 -7.27
CA THR A 297 -4.68 13.86 -6.49
C THR A 297 -6.11 14.10 -6.06
N VAL A 298 -6.32 14.31 -4.75
CA VAL A 298 -7.64 14.68 -4.21
C VAL A 298 -7.81 16.20 -4.23
N ASN A 299 -8.90 16.66 -4.83
CA ASN A 299 -9.25 18.07 -4.89
C ASN A 299 -9.99 18.52 -3.62
N ALA A 300 -9.94 19.81 -3.32
CA ALA A 300 -10.55 20.40 -2.12
C ALA A 300 -12.09 20.25 -2.02
N ASP A 301 -12.75 19.93 -3.13
CA ASP A 301 -14.19 19.69 -3.24
C ASP A 301 -14.56 18.18 -3.13
N GLY A 302 -13.58 17.31 -2.88
CA GLY A 302 -13.75 15.86 -2.80
C GLY A 302 -13.93 15.18 -4.15
N THR A 303 -13.51 15.81 -5.25
CA THR A 303 -13.25 15.12 -6.53
C THR A 303 -11.79 14.66 -6.61
N GLY A 304 -11.40 13.96 -7.67
CA GLY A 304 -10.01 13.56 -7.89
C GLY A 304 -9.59 13.63 -9.35
N SER A 305 -8.28 13.62 -9.58
CA SER A 305 -7.67 13.53 -10.91
C SER A 305 -6.59 12.46 -10.94
N CYS A 306 -6.46 11.75 -12.06
CA CYS A 306 -5.48 10.70 -12.27
C CYS A 306 -4.34 11.16 -13.21
N LYS A 307 -3.10 10.79 -12.87
CA LYS A 307 -1.92 10.87 -13.74
C LYS A 307 -1.21 9.52 -13.71
N LYS A 308 -0.66 9.05 -14.83
CA LYS A 308 0.12 7.80 -14.90
C LYS A 308 1.61 8.10 -15.09
N HIS A 309 2.47 7.42 -14.32
CA HIS A 309 3.92 7.61 -14.37
C HIS A 309 4.62 6.41 -15.01
N TYR A 310 5.00 6.59 -16.27
CA TYR A 310 5.63 5.57 -17.09
C TYR A 310 7.14 5.40 -16.83
N CYS A 311 7.81 6.40 -16.25
CA CYS A 311 9.26 6.33 -16.01
C CYS A 311 9.68 5.52 -14.79
N LEU A 312 8.73 4.96 -14.03
CA LEU A 312 9.05 4.02 -12.94
C LEU A 312 9.22 2.58 -13.43
N GLY A 313 9.14 2.36 -14.75
CA GLY A 313 9.27 1.05 -15.37
C GLY A 313 7.95 0.29 -15.39
N ARG A 314 7.86 -0.65 -16.34
CA ARG A 314 6.71 -1.49 -16.56
C ARG A 314 6.94 -2.87 -15.96
N ILE A 315 6.44 -3.06 -14.75
CA ILE A 315 6.55 -4.29 -13.93
C ILE A 315 5.19 -4.59 -13.32
N SER A 316 5.08 -5.71 -12.60
CA SER A 316 3.90 -6.05 -11.82
C SER A 316 3.94 -5.28 -10.50
N HIS A 317 3.53 -4.01 -10.54
CA HIS A 317 3.60 -3.17 -9.35
C HIS A 317 2.54 -3.61 -8.35
N GLU A 318 2.98 -4.17 -7.22
CA GLU A 318 2.08 -4.39 -6.10
C GLU A 318 1.84 -3.07 -5.34
N LEU A 319 2.92 -2.55 -4.76
CA LEU A 319 2.89 -1.38 -3.93
C LEU A 319 4.26 -0.73 -3.95
N ILE A 320 4.28 0.59 -4.20
CA ILE A 320 5.50 1.39 -4.08
C ILE A 320 5.53 2.17 -2.78
N HIS A 321 6.71 2.44 -2.25
CA HIS A 321 6.88 3.32 -1.09
C HIS A 321 7.87 4.44 -1.38
N VAL A 322 7.39 5.69 -1.36
CA VAL A 322 8.25 6.87 -1.50
C VAL A 322 8.83 7.27 -0.15
N MET A 323 10.15 7.41 -0.11
CA MET A 323 10.95 7.68 1.07
C MET A 323 10.82 9.14 1.53
N PRO A 324 11.24 9.47 2.77
CA PRO A 324 11.14 10.83 3.34
C PRO A 324 11.93 11.92 2.61
N ASP A 325 12.83 11.58 1.68
CA ASP A 325 13.47 12.55 0.78
C ASP A 325 12.52 13.05 -0.33
N GLU A 326 11.31 12.48 -0.40
CA GLU A 326 10.24 12.79 -1.36
C GLU A 326 10.65 12.52 -2.81
N ARG A 327 11.63 11.64 -3.03
CA ARG A 327 12.22 11.34 -4.34
C ARG A 327 12.44 9.85 -4.58
N THR A 328 12.99 9.16 -3.58
CA THR A 328 13.38 7.77 -3.71
C THR A 328 12.16 6.89 -3.50
N ALA A 329 11.86 5.98 -4.41
CA ALA A 329 10.81 4.99 -4.27
C ALA A 329 11.43 3.58 -4.27
N LEU A 330 10.99 2.73 -3.34
CA LEU A 330 11.26 1.29 -3.35
C LEU A 330 10.00 0.57 -3.86
N MET A 331 10.18 -0.42 -4.73
CA MET A 331 9.09 -1.05 -5.47
C MET A 331 9.31 -2.58 -5.50
N GLY A 332 8.29 -3.30 -5.05
CA GLY A 332 8.17 -4.74 -5.26
C GLY A 332 7.73 -5.06 -6.69
N ASP A 333 7.78 -6.35 -7.03
CA ASP A 333 7.41 -6.89 -8.34
C ASP A 333 6.68 -8.22 -8.08
N ASP A 334 5.35 -8.22 -8.13
CA ASP A 334 4.55 -9.44 -8.00
C ASP A 334 4.61 -10.24 -9.30
N ALA A 335 5.71 -10.96 -9.44
CA ALA A 335 5.92 -11.89 -10.53
C ALA A 335 6.69 -13.12 -10.05
N THR A 336 6.58 -14.22 -10.80
CA THR A 336 7.60 -15.27 -10.74
C THR A 336 8.83 -14.80 -11.51
N ASN A 337 10.02 -15.00 -10.92
CA ASN A 337 11.26 -14.35 -11.35
C ASN A 337 11.24 -12.82 -11.19
N GLY A 338 10.43 -12.26 -10.30
CA GLY A 338 10.37 -10.83 -10.03
C GLY A 338 11.63 -10.26 -9.39
N GLY A 339 11.76 -8.93 -9.44
CA GLY A 339 12.90 -8.18 -8.91
C GLY A 339 12.55 -7.21 -7.76
N LEU A 340 13.57 -6.70 -7.08
CA LEU A 340 13.42 -5.52 -6.21
C LEU A 340 13.89 -4.29 -6.98
N PHE A 341 13.03 -3.30 -7.13
CA PHE A 341 13.28 -2.10 -7.93
C PHE A 341 13.36 -0.85 -7.06
N MET A 342 14.09 0.15 -7.57
CA MET A 342 14.18 1.47 -6.95
C MET A 342 14.13 2.53 -8.03
N PHE A 343 13.41 3.62 -7.75
CA PHE A 343 13.39 4.80 -8.60
C PHE A 343 13.87 6.00 -7.80
N VAL A 344 14.69 6.86 -8.41
CA VAL A 344 15.11 8.13 -7.81
C VAL A 344 14.65 9.26 -8.71
N ALA A 345 13.67 10.02 -8.25
CA ALA A 345 13.14 11.17 -8.97
C ALA A 345 14.19 12.31 -9.07
N ASP A 346 14.17 13.04 -10.17
CA ASP A 346 15.04 14.20 -10.38
C ASP A 346 14.73 15.33 -9.37
N LYS A 347 13.47 15.44 -8.95
CA LYS A 347 12.98 16.49 -8.04
C LYS A 347 12.08 15.91 -6.96
N ALA A 348 12.17 16.50 -5.77
CA ALA A 348 11.27 16.17 -4.67
C ALA A 348 9.82 16.45 -5.06
N ARG A 349 8.92 15.50 -4.74
CA ARG A 349 7.47 15.56 -5.01
C ARG A 349 7.08 15.55 -6.49
N ASP A 350 7.96 15.11 -7.37
CA ASP A 350 7.69 15.04 -8.80
C ASP A 350 8.25 13.75 -9.40
N LEU A 351 7.39 12.75 -9.55
CA LEU A 351 7.71 11.44 -10.13
C LEU A 351 7.73 11.46 -11.68
N SER A 352 7.66 12.63 -12.33
CA SER A 352 7.59 12.71 -13.80
C SER A 352 8.90 12.42 -14.52
N ALA A 353 10.04 12.42 -13.82
CA ALA A 353 11.35 12.14 -14.38
C ALA A 353 12.30 11.60 -13.31
N GLY A 354 13.17 10.67 -13.69
CA GLY A 354 14.16 10.11 -12.79
C GLY A 354 14.89 8.90 -13.36
N THR A 355 15.61 8.22 -12.48
CA THR A 355 16.43 7.06 -12.81
C THR A 355 15.87 5.78 -12.18
N LEU A 356 15.72 4.74 -13.00
CA LEU A 356 15.24 3.41 -12.58
C LEU A 356 16.41 2.46 -12.34
N TYR A 357 16.32 1.69 -11.26
CA TYR A 357 17.31 0.72 -10.84
C TYR A 357 16.68 -0.64 -10.50
N VAL A 358 17.44 -1.71 -10.68
CA VAL A 358 17.11 -3.05 -10.17
C VAL A 358 18.19 -3.54 -9.22
N ALA A 359 17.81 -4.25 -8.16
CA ALA A 359 18.75 -4.84 -7.22
C ALA A 359 19.48 -6.05 -7.82
N ARG A 360 20.76 -6.18 -7.51
CA ARG A 360 21.58 -7.38 -7.68
C ARG A 360 22.13 -7.78 -6.32
N TYR A 361 21.77 -8.95 -5.84
CA TYR A 361 22.38 -9.53 -4.65
C TYR A 361 23.81 -9.97 -4.96
N ASP A 362 24.77 -9.48 -4.18
CA ASP A 362 26.19 -9.85 -4.30
C ASP A 362 26.54 -11.04 -3.40
N GLU A 363 25.68 -11.34 -2.43
CA GLU A 363 25.76 -12.49 -1.54
C GLU A 363 24.46 -13.30 -1.63
N VAL A 364 24.52 -14.59 -1.32
CA VAL A 364 23.35 -15.46 -1.40
C VAL A 364 22.37 -15.15 -0.27
N LEU A 365 21.15 -14.75 -0.64
CA LEU A 365 20.01 -14.63 0.26
C LEU A 365 19.35 -16.00 0.45
N THR A 366 19.30 -16.46 1.70
CA THR A 366 18.60 -17.65 2.19
C THR A 366 17.62 -17.27 3.30
N ASP A 367 16.93 -18.27 3.85
CA ASP A 367 16.08 -18.17 5.04
C ASP A 367 16.79 -17.68 6.31
N THR A 368 18.12 -17.76 6.36
CA THR A 368 18.94 -17.53 7.56
C THR A 368 20.07 -16.53 7.36
N SER A 369 20.39 -16.19 6.12
CA SER A 369 21.46 -15.25 5.79
C SER A 369 21.03 -13.79 5.88
N THR A 370 22.00 -12.89 5.99
CA THR A 370 21.87 -11.50 5.54
C THR A 370 22.72 -11.35 4.29
N ALA A 371 22.15 -10.86 3.21
CA ALA A 371 22.82 -10.75 1.92
C ALA A 371 22.96 -9.29 1.50
N ARG A 372 24.19 -8.86 1.19
CA ARG A 372 24.44 -7.56 0.57
C ARG A 372 23.91 -7.50 -0.86
N LEU A 373 23.48 -6.32 -1.27
CA LEU A 373 23.05 -6.03 -2.64
C LEU A 373 23.64 -4.71 -3.15
N THR A 374 23.81 -4.63 -4.46
CA THR A 374 24.18 -3.46 -5.23
C THR A 374 23.09 -3.16 -6.26
N TRP A 375 22.93 -1.92 -6.67
CA TRP A 375 21.91 -1.51 -7.65
C TRP A 375 22.49 -1.41 -9.06
N ILE A 376 21.72 -1.81 -10.06
CA ILE A 376 22.04 -1.67 -11.47
C ILE A 376 21.16 -0.56 -12.04
N ASN A 377 21.77 0.49 -12.60
CA ASN A 377 21.06 1.54 -13.32
C ASN A 377 20.52 0.99 -14.64
N LEU A 378 19.19 1.00 -14.80
CA LEU A 378 18.52 0.57 -16.04
C LEU A 378 18.37 1.73 -17.03
N GLY A 379 18.21 2.96 -16.54
CA GLY A 379 18.16 4.15 -17.37
C GLY A 379 17.49 5.34 -16.68
N HIS A 380 17.61 6.50 -17.32
CA HIS A 380 16.91 7.75 -16.98
C HIS A 380 15.91 8.11 -18.07
N ALA A 381 14.71 8.54 -17.69
CA ALA A 381 13.68 9.01 -18.61
C ALA A 381 12.65 9.92 -17.92
N THR A 382 11.85 10.59 -18.75
CA THR A 382 10.59 11.21 -18.29
C THR A 382 9.39 10.32 -18.62
N SER A 383 8.31 10.41 -17.84
CA SER A 383 7.07 9.68 -18.12
C SER A 383 6.49 10.02 -19.50
N ALA A 384 6.62 11.28 -19.94
CA ALA A 384 6.16 11.70 -21.27
C ALA A 384 6.97 11.08 -22.41
N GLU A 385 8.30 10.91 -22.23
CA GLU A 385 9.14 10.19 -23.20
C GLU A 385 8.70 8.73 -23.33
N ILE A 386 8.44 8.05 -22.21
CA ILE A 386 8.07 6.63 -22.22
C ILE A 386 6.66 6.41 -22.75
N GLU A 387 5.70 7.29 -22.42
CA GLU A 387 4.37 7.25 -23.02
C GLU A 387 4.42 7.44 -24.54
N ALA A 388 5.26 8.36 -25.02
CA ALA A 388 5.47 8.55 -26.46
C ALA A 388 6.06 7.29 -27.14
N LEU A 389 6.96 6.56 -26.46
CA LEU A 389 7.47 5.28 -26.94
C LEU A 389 6.37 4.19 -26.93
N ALA A 390 5.56 4.12 -25.88
CA ALA A 390 4.43 3.19 -25.79
C ALA A 390 3.45 3.39 -26.94
N ASN A 391 3.19 4.65 -27.32
CA ASN A 391 2.32 5.01 -28.44
C ASN A 391 2.89 4.65 -29.82
N ALA A 392 4.20 4.54 -29.96
CA ALA A 392 4.89 4.45 -31.25
C ALA A 392 5.46 3.07 -31.58
N LEU A 393 5.71 2.23 -30.58
CA LEU A 393 6.45 0.98 -30.74
C LEU A 393 5.57 -0.25 -30.50
N VAL A 394 5.87 -1.31 -31.24
CA VAL A 394 5.46 -2.68 -30.93
C VAL A 394 6.64 -3.46 -30.32
N PRO A 395 6.42 -4.58 -29.61
CA PRO A 395 7.49 -5.35 -28.96
C PRO A 395 8.65 -5.74 -29.87
N THR A 396 8.33 -6.14 -31.10
CA THR A 396 9.34 -6.50 -32.09
C THR A 396 10.16 -5.30 -32.57
N ASP A 397 9.80 -4.06 -32.30
CA ASP A 397 10.68 -2.91 -32.55
C ASP A 397 11.76 -2.74 -31.48
N ILE A 398 11.57 -3.34 -30.29
CA ILE A 398 12.40 -3.14 -29.10
C ILE A 398 13.42 -4.27 -28.96
N MET A 399 12.96 -5.53 -29.04
CA MET A 399 13.81 -6.69 -28.85
C MET A 399 13.27 -7.92 -29.60
N ASP A 400 14.16 -8.89 -29.82
CA ASP A 400 13.78 -10.23 -30.26
C ASP A 400 13.71 -11.14 -29.01
N VAL A 401 12.65 -11.96 -28.93
CA VAL A 401 12.42 -12.92 -27.83
C VAL A 401 12.16 -14.30 -28.42
N GLN A 402 12.94 -15.29 -27.98
CA GLN A 402 12.74 -16.71 -28.29
C GLN A 402 12.43 -17.48 -27.01
N THR A 403 11.50 -18.43 -27.09
CA THR A 403 11.12 -19.31 -25.95
C THR A 403 11.81 -20.67 -25.99
N ALA A 404 12.67 -20.89 -26.98
CA ALA A 404 13.58 -22.02 -27.11
C ALA A 404 14.98 -21.49 -27.49
N ASP A 405 16.02 -22.28 -27.19
CA ASP A 405 17.39 -21.90 -27.50
C ASP A 405 17.60 -21.77 -29.02
N PRO A 406 17.91 -20.56 -29.54
CA PRO A 406 18.14 -20.36 -30.95
C PRO A 406 19.51 -20.90 -31.42
N ALA A 407 20.35 -21.41 -30.52
CA ALA A 407 21.75 -21.76 -30.78
C ALA A 407 22.56 -20.59 -31.36
N ASP A 408 22.18 -19.36 -30.99
CA ASP A 408 22.81 -18.10 -31.40
C ASP A 408 23.34 -17.36 -30.16
N ALA A 409 24.67 -17.26 -30.06
CA ALA A 409 25.36 -16.64 -28.94
C ALA A 409 25.11 -15.13 -28.80
N THR A 410 24.45 -14.49 -29.78
CA THR A 410 24.03 -13.09 -29.68
C THR A 410 22.76 -12.90 -28.85
N TYR A 411 22.07 -13.99 -28.49
CA TYR A 411 20.96 -13.97 -27.55
C TYR A 411 21.44 -14.29 -26.13
N THR A 412 20.87 -13.61 -25.15
CA THR A 412 21.11 -13.90 -23.73
C THR A 412 19.95 -14.69 -23.15
N ARG A 413 20.25 -15.83 -22.52
CA ARG A 413 19.25 -16.60 -21.78
C ARG A 413 18.93 -15.91 -20.46
N ILE A 414 17.64 -15.67 -20.22
CA ILE A 414 17.07 -15.17 -18.97
C ILE A 414 15.94 -16.10 -18.50
N MET A 415 15.51 -15.93 -17.25
CA MET A 415 14.22 -16.45 -16.79
C MET A 415 13.21 -15.29 -16.75
N TYR A 416 12.00 -15.57 -17.19
CA TYR A 416 10.89 -14.62 -17.26
C TYR A 416 9.61 -15.40 -16.94
N SER A 417 8.94 -15.04 -15.84
CA SER A 417 7.67 -15.63 -15.42
C SER A 417 7.72 -17.17 -15.35
N GLY A 418 8.78 -17.71 -14.75
CA GLY A 418 8.99 -19.14 -14.56
C GLY A 418 9.53 -19.90 -15.78
N LYS A 419 9.74 -19.23 -16.92
CA LYS A 419 10.17 -19.85 -18.18
C LYS A 419 11.45 -19.22 -18.72
N ALA A 420 12.23 -20.01 -19.46
CA ALA A 420 13.41 -19.49 -20.13
C ALA A 420 13.01 -18.62 -21.33
N ASN A 421 13.64 -17.47 -21.50
CA ASN A 421 13.62 -16.67 -22.71
C ASN A 421 15.06 -16.46 -23.18
N TRP A 422 15.26 -16.39 -24.49
CA TRP A 422 16.51 -15.96 -25.11
C TRP A 422 16.21 -14.63 -25.78
N ILE A 423 16.85 -13.56 -25.30
CA ILE A 423 16.51 -12.20 -25.71
C ILE A 423 17.69 -11.46 -26.32
N LYS A 424 17.37 -10.55 -27.22
CA LYS A 424 18.33 -9.64 -27.86
C LYS A 424 17.69 -8.27 -28.10
N VAL A 425 18.20 -7.25 -27.42
CA VAL A 425 17.73 -5.87 -27.59
C VAL A 425 18.19 -5.32 -28.94
N LYS A 426 17.30 -4.65 -29.66
CA LYS A 426 17.62 -4.03 -30.95
C LYS A 426 18.50 -2.79 -30.76
N THR A 427 19.31 -2.48 -31.76
CA THR A 427 20.23 -1.34 -31.72
C THR A 427 19.47 -0.04 -31.43
N ASN A 428 19.98 0.75 -30.47
CA ASN A 428 19.38 2.02 -30.01
C ASN A 428 17.99 1.89 -29.36
N LYS A 429 17.65 0.72 -28.81
CA LYS A 429 16.37 0.48 -28.12
C LYS A 429 16.49 0.25 -26.62
N ASP A 430 17.66 0.45 -26.03
CA ASP A 430 17.90 0.30 -24.58
C ASP A 430 16.89 1.06 -23.72
N LYS A 431 16.58 2.33 -24.03
CA LYS A 431 15.57 3.10 -23.27
C LYS A 431 14.19 2.46 -23.36
N ALA A 432 13.74 2.08 -24.56
CA ALA A 432 12.44 1.42 -24.71
C ALA A 432 12.41 0.07 -23.97
N ALA A 433 13.49 -0.72 -24.05
CA ALA A 433 13.61 -1.97 -23.32
C ALA A 433 13.60 -1.77 -21.80
N ALA A 434 14.31 -0.75 -21.29
CA ALA A 434 14.39 -0.46 -19.87
C ALA A 434 13.04 -0.10 -19.24
N PHE A 435 12.15 0.59 -19.96
CA PHE A 435 10.90 1.11 -19.40
C PHE A 435 9.62 0.45 -19.93
N LEU A 436 9.64 -0.25 -21.07
CA LEU A 436 8.48 -0.96 -21.61
C LEU A 436 8.61 -2.49 -21.55
N GLU A 437 9.84 -3.01 -21.47
CA GLU A 437 10.16 -4.44 -21.29
C GLU A 437 11.03 -4.63 -20.03
N THR A 438 10.72 -3.85 -18.99
CA THR A 438 11.57 -3.65 -17.80
C THR A 438 12.01 -4.96 -17.18
N HIS A 439 11.10 -5.91 -16.99
CA HIS A 439 11.40 -7.21 -16.38
C HIS A 439 12.46 -8.01 -17.20
N ARG A 440 12.29 -8.10 -18.53
CA ARG A 440 13.26 -8.76 -19.42
C ARG A 440 14.59 -8.01 -19.47
N TYR A 441 14.56 -6.68 -19.52
CA TYR A 441 15.77 -5.86 -19.58
C TYR A 441 16.55 -5.89 -18.26
N ALA A 442 15.87 -5.90 -17.11
CA ALA A 442 16.49 -6.06 -15.81
C ALA A 442 17.23 -7.39 -15.68
N ALA A 443 16.59 -8.49 -16.12
CA ALA A 443 17.24 -9.80 -16.19
C ALA A 443 18.47 -9.80 -17.11
N LEU A 444 18.36 -9.17 -18.29
CA LEU A 444 19.47 -9.01 -19.24
C LEU A 444 20.67 -8.28 -18.62
N LYS A 445 20.41 -7.23 -17.84
CA LYS A 445 21.45 -6.43 -17.19
C LYS A 445 22.05 -7.10 -15.95
N GLY A 446 21.53 -8.26 -15.54
CA GLY A 446 22.05 -9.04 -14.41
C GLY A 446 21.42 -8.68 -13.07
N GLY A 447 20.20 -8.14 -13.07
CA GLY A 447 19.40 -8.01 -11.85
C GLY A 447 19.08 -9.38 -11.24
N SER A 448 18.89 -9.42 -9.93
CA SER A 448 18.49 -10.64 -9.19
C SER A 448 17.00 -10.90 -9.35
N MET A 449 16.61 -11.32 -10.56
CA MET A 449 15.23 -11.64 -10.97
C MET A 449 14.83 -13.05 -10.50
N ALA A 450 14.54 -13.18 -9.21
CA ALA A 450 14.33 -14.49 -8.56
C ALA A 450 13.11 -14.56 -7.65
N PHE A 451 12.57 -13.44 -7.19
CA PHE A 451 11.47 -13.45 -6.24
C PHE A 451 10.20 -14.04 -6.85
N THR A 452 9.32 -14.52 -5.98
CA THR A 452 7.96 -14.95 -6.31
C THR A 452 7.01 -14.14 -5.46
N LYS A 453 6.17 -13.32 -6.09
CA LYS A 453 5.17 -12.47 -5.42
C LYS A 453 5.79 -11.52 -4.38
N MET A 454 6.62 -10.57 -4.84
CA MET A 454 7.12 -9.51 -3.95
C MET A 454 6.10 -8.39 -3.86
N GLU A 455 5.27 -8.48 -2.83
CA GLU A 455 4.06 -7.70 -2.70
C GLU A 455 4.29 -6.43 -1.85
N GLY A 456 3.56 -6.29 -0.73
CA GLY A 456 3.51 -5.06 0.05
C GLY A 456 4.87 -4.58 0.52
N THR A 457 5.10 -3.27 0.41
CA THR A 457 6.36 -2.61 0.76
C THR A 457 6.15 -1.39 1.67
N THR A 458 6.91 -1.28 2.75
CA THR A 458 6.80 -0.13 3.67
C THR A 458 8.13 0.21 4.34
N VAL A 459 8.26 1.43 4.86
CA VAL A 459 9.48 1.88 5.54
C VAL A 459 9.27 2.15 7.03
N ASN A 460 10.27 1.78 7.81
CA ASN A 460 10.58 2.28 9.15
C ASN A 460 11.70 3.32 9.02
N VAL A 461 11.28 4.57 8.94
CA VAL A 461 12.08 5.78 8.78
C VAL A 461 13.11 5.90 9.90
N LYS A 462 12.67 5.68 11.15
CA LYS A 462 13.51 5.86 12.33
C LYS A 462 14.75 4.97 12.29
N ASP A 463 14.59 3.71 11.92
CA ASP A 463 15.69 2.73 11.94
C ASP A 463 16.38 2.57 10.58
N LYS A 464 15.91 3.30 9.55
CA LYS A 464 16.33 3.13 8.15
C LYS A 464 16.21 1.66 7.70
N VAL A 465 15.01 1.12 7.85
CA VAL A 465 14.67 -0.24 7.40
C VAL A 465 13.44 -0.18 6.50
N ALA A 466 13.45 -0.88 5.37
CA ALA A 466 12.24 -1.18 4.62
C ALA A 466 11.84 -2.64 4.83
N TYR A 467 10.56 -2.95 4.62
CA TYR A 467 10.02 -4.30 4.64
C TYR A 467 9.33 -4.58 3.32
N SER A 468 9.50 -5.79 2.81
CA SER A 468 8.76 -6.30 1.65
C SER A 468 8.20 -7.67 1.97
N ALA A 469 6.94 -7.88 1.62
CA ALA A 469 6.27 -9.16 1.74
C ALA A 469 6.65 -10.07 0.58
N LEU A 470 6.79 -11.36 0.85
CA LEU A 470 6.84 -12.42 -0.14
C LEU A 470 5.73 -13.41 0.19
N ALA A 471 4.60 -13.36 -0.51
CA ALA A 471 3.45 -14.24 -0.24
C ALA A 471 3.87 -15.72 -0.16
N ASN A 472 4.78 -16.15 -1.04
CA ASN A 472 5.31 -17.50 -1.00
C ASN A 472 6.79 -17.51 -1.36
N VAL A 473 7.53 -18.48 -0.83
CA VAL A 473 8.86 -18.83 -1.32
C VAL A 473 8.74 -20.10 -2.14
N GLN A 474 8.72 -19.96 -3.46
CA GLN A 474 8.52 -21.08 -4.37
C GLN A 474 9.29 -20.91 -5.67
N SER A 475 9.18 -21.90 -6.56
CA SER A 475 9.66 -21.82 -7.95
C SER A 475 11.06 -21.23 -8.09
N SER A 476 11.19 -19.99 -8.60
CA SER A 476 12.46 -19.32 -8.91
C SER A 476 13.35 -19.03 -7.71
N MET A 477 12.82 -19.13 -6.48
CA MET A 477 13.58 -18.94 -5.25
C MET A 477 14.17 -20.25 -4.69
N VAL A 478 13.69 -21.42 -5.14
CA VAL A 478 14.00 -22.72 -4.55
C VAL A 478 15.10 -23.44 -5.35
N ASN A 479 16.15 -23.87 -4.65
CA ASN A 479 17.27 -24.56 -5.29
C ASN A 479 16.82 -25.80 -6.09
N GLY A 480 17.30 -25.92 -7.33
CA GLY A 480 17.01 -27.05 -8.22
C GLY A 480 15.68 -26.97 -8.97
N ASN A 481 14.85 -25.94 -8.75
CA ASN A 481 13.67 -25.70 -9.58
C ASN A 481 14.08 -25.24 -11.00
N SER A 482 13.26 -25.51 -12.03
CA SER A 482 13.57 -25.10 -13.41
C SER A 482 13.54 -23.59 -13.63
N ALA A 483 12.81 -22.84 -12.79
CA ALA A 483 12.74 -21.38 -12.80
C ALA A 483 13.92 -20.71 -12.06
N TRP A 484 14.69 -21.47 -11.30
CA TRP A 484 15.77 -20.97 -10.44
C TRP A 484 17.07 -20.73 -11.22
N MET A 485 17.76 -19.66 -10.85
CA MET A 485 19.06 -19.26 -11.41
C MET A 485 20.04 -18.98 -10.26
N SER A 486 21.13 -19.75 -10.18
CA SER A 486 22.17 -19.53 -9.18
C SER A 486 22.77 -18.12 -9.24
N SER A 487 22.86 -17.54 -10.44
CA SER A 487 23.37 -16.18 -10.68
C SER A 487 22.52 -15.08 -10.06
N ALA A 488 21.27 -15.36 -9.68
CA ALA A 488 20.41 -14.37 -9.02
C ALA A 488 20.70 -14.23 -7.52
N ASN A 489 21.53 -15.11 -6.93
CA ASN A 489 21.92 -15.06 -5.51
C ASN A 489 20.73 -15.04 -4.52
N VAL A 490 19.60 -15.65 -4.89
CA VAL A 490 18.48 -15.94 -3.99
C VAL A 490 18.27 -17.45 -4.01
N THR A 491 18.42 -18.11 -2.87
CA THR A 491 18.40 -19.58 -2.81
C THR A 491 17.84 -20.04 -1.47
N PHE A 492 16.59 -20.52 -1.50
CA PHE A 492 15.94 -21.14 -0.37
C PHE A 492 16.06 -22.67 -0.48
N PRO A 493 16.24 -23.38 0.65
CA PRO A 493 16.46 -24.83 0.65
C PRO A 493 15.19 -25.63 0.34
N LYS A 494 14.01 -25.03 0.51
CA LYS A 494 12.70 -25.66 0.29
C LYS A 494 11.63 -24.62 -0.01
N VAL A 495 10.49 -25.09 -0.50
CA VAL A 495 9.25 -24.29 -0.62
C VAL A 495 8.77 -23.88 0.77
N LEU A 496 8.28 -22.64 0.89
CA LEU A 496 7.51 -22.14 2.01
C LEU A 496 6.21 -21.54 1.45
N ASN A 497 5.12 -22.31 1.54
CA ASN A 497 3.81 -21.87 1.07
C ASN A 497 3.28 -20.70 1.89
N CYS A 498 3.61 -20.66 3.19
CA CYS A 498 3.30 -19.57 4.09
C CYS A 498 4.06 -18.25 3.84
N GLY A 499 5.05 -18.23 2.96
CA GLY A 499 5.81 -17.02 2.65
C GLY A 499 6.69 -16.48 3.78
N VAL A 500 7.25 -15.30 3.54
CA VAL A 500 8.14 -14.59 4.46
C VAL A 500 7.95 -13.08 4.35
N VAL A 501 8.34 -12.35 5.40
CA VAL A 501 8.57 -10.90 5.32
C VAL A 501 10.08 -10.67 5.30
N LEU A 502 10.57 -9.96 4.29
CA LEU A 502 11.95 -9.49 4.23
C LEU A 502 12.09 -8.15 4.96
N GLU A 503 13.25 -7.93 5.57
CA GLU A 503 13.71 -6.60 5.96
C GLU A 503 14.93 -6.20 5.13
N HIS A 504 14.95 -4.94 4.72
CA HIS A 504 15.99 -4.30 3.93
C HIS A 504 16.63 -3.20 4.74
N LYS A 505 17.93 -3.29 5.01
CA LYS A 505 18.67 -2.20 5.62
C LYS A 505 18.89 -1.10 4.58
N LEU A 506 18.55 0.14 4.94
CA LEU A 506 18.70 1.32 4.08
C LEU A 506 19.92 2.15 4.50
N GLY A 507 20.53 2.85 3.55
CA GLY A 507 21.68 3.74 3.78
C GLY A 507 21.88 4.76 2.67
N GLY A 508 22.74 5.76 2.95
CA GLY A 508 23.19 6.74 1.97
C GLY A 508 24.60 6.46 1.46
N GLY A 509 25.03 7.24 0.46
CA GLY A 509 26.38 7.11 -0.14
C GLY A 509 26.60 5.82 -0.94
N ALA A 510 25.52 5.11 -1.28
CA ALA A 510 25.57 3.92 -2.11
C ALA A 510 26.06 4.26 -3.53
N LYS A 511 26.68 3.27 -4.17
CA LYS A 511 27.09 3.33 -5.57
C LYS A 511 26.36 2.25 -6.34
N ASP A 512 26.06 2.53 -7.59
CA ASP A 512 25.54 1.52 -8.52
C ASP A 512 26.67 0.57 -8.96
N SER A 513 26.31 -0.44 -9.74
CA SER A 513 27.22 -1.47 -10.25
C SER A 513 28.30 -0.94 -11.19
N SER A 514 28.18 0.28 -11.69
CA SER A 514 29.20 0.99 -12.47
C SER A 514 30.16 1.81 -11.60
N GLY A 515 29.85 1.96 -10.30
CA GLY A 515 30.58 2.79 -9.36
C GLY A 515 30.12 4.25 -9.31
N ALA A 516 29.05 4.61 -10.04
CA ALA A 516 28.43 5.93 -9.96
C ALA A 516 27.65 6.09 -8.66
N ALA A 517 27.67 7.29 -8.09
CA ALA A 517 26.94 7.57 -6.86
C ALA A 517 25.42 7.60 -7.13
N ILE A 518 24.66 6.99 -6.22
CA ILE A 518 23.20 7.09 -6.23
C ILE A 518 22.83 8.26 -5.31
N ASP A 519 22.15 9.27 -5.86
CA ASP A 519 21.74 10.47 -5.13
C ASP A 519 20.51 10.20 -4.24
N SER A 520 20.70 9.37 -3.22
CA SER A 520 19.68 9.02 -2.24
C SER A 520 20.30 8.60 -0.89
N GLU A 521 19.63 8.96 0.19
CA GLU A 521 19.96 8.56 1.56
C GLU A 521 19.20 7.30 2.03
N TRP A 522 18.41 6.71 1.13
CA TRP A 522 17.41 5.67 1.42
C TRP A 522 17.57 4.42 0.54
N VAL A 523 18.81 4.12 0.16
CA VAL A 523 19.14 3.01 -0.74
C VAL A 523 19.22 1.71 0.07
N ALA A 524 18.52 0.65 -0.34
CA ALA A 524 18.69 -0.65 0.28
C ALA A 524 20.10 -1.21 0.00
N VAL A 525 20.78 -1.72 1.02
CA VAL A 525 22.16 -2.22 0.90
C VAL A 525 22.31 -3.69 1.30
N SER A 526 21.32 -4.24 2.00
CA SER A 526 21.27 -5.66 2.34
C SER A 526 19.86 -6.08 2.73
N SER A 527 19.55 -7.35 2.56
CA SER A 527 18.27 -7.94 2.97
C SER A 527 18.45 -9.19 3.82
N ARG A 528 17.46 -9.48 4.66
CA ARG A 528 17.32 -10.77 5.37
C ARG A 528 15.85 -11.08 5.64
N VAL A 529 15.54 -12.34 5.96
CA VAL A 529 14.21 -12.72 6.43
C VAL A 529 13.98 -12.19 7.86
N LEU A 530 12.87 -11.49 8.05
CA LEU A 530 12.42 -10.97 9.35
C LEU A 530 11.42 -11.93 10.02
N LEU A 531 10.38 -12.32 9.29
CA LEU A 531 9.32 -13.22 9.76
C LEU A 531 9.08 -14.33 8.73
N THR A 532 8.70 -15.49 9.21
CA THR A 532 8.30 -16.64 8.40
C THR A 532 7.05 -17.23 9.01
N GLY A 533 6.10 -17.63 8.17
CA GLY A 533 4.96 -18.42 8.60
C GLY A 533 5.34 -19.85 8.97
N GLU A 534 4.38 -20.77 8.90
CA GLU A 534 4.64 -22.19 9.09
C GLU A 534 3.71 -23.05 8.23
N ASP A 535 4.29 -23.82 7.31
CA ASP A 535 3.58 -24.84 6.55
C ASP A 535 3.24 -26.04 7.46
N LEU A 536 2.01 -26.54 7.36
CA LEU A 536 1.59 -27.75 8.06
C LEU A 536 1.90 -28.98 7.22
N SER A 537 2.29 -30.09 7.88
CA SER A 537 2.49 -31.38 7.20
C SER A 537 1.18 -32.01 6.73
N THR A 538 0.08 -31.68 7.39
CA THR A 538 -1.28 -32.10 7.03
C THR A 538 -2.24 -30.94 7.28
N PRO A 539 -3.27 -30.76 6.45
CA PRO A 539 -4.29 -29.75 6.71
C PRO A 539 -4.92 -29.92 8.10
N ASP A 540 -5.29 -28.82 8.74
CA ASP A 540 -6.00 -28.86 10.02
C ASP A 540 -7.49 -29.24 9.85
N SER A 541 -8.26 -29.18 10.94
CA SER A 541 -9.68 -29.57 10.92
C SER A 541 -10.60 -28.62 10.14
N LEU A 542 -10.15 -27.40 9.83
CA LEU A 542 -10.88 -26.45 8.98
C LEU A 542 -10.43 -26.55 7.52
N GLY A 543 -9.24 -27.09 7.27
CA GLY A 543 -8.62 -27.22 5.96
C GLY A 543 -7.40 -26.32 5.76
N ASN A 544 -6.97 -25.56 6.77
CA ASN A 544 -5.78 -24.72 6.68
C ASN A 544 -4.55 -25.59 6.37
N THR A 545 -3.70 -25.13 5.46
CA THR A 545 -2.44 -25.83 5.10
C THR A 545 -1.20 -25.14 5.67
N THR A 546 -1.40 -23.97 6.27
CA THR A 546 -0.41 -23.26 7.09
C THR A 546 -0.97 -23.03 8.49
N ASN A 547 -0.08 -22.84 9.48
CA ASN A 547 -0.46 -22.70 10.88
C ASN A 547 -1.22 -21.38 11.09
N PRO A 548 -2.52 -21.42 11.44
CA PRO A 548 -3.31 -20.20 11.58
C PRO A 548 -2.76 -19.26 12.66
N ASP A 549 -2.00 -19.74 13.64
CA ASP A 549 -1.38 -18.93 14.72
C ASP A 549 -0.10 -18.18 14.31
N LYS A 550 0.27 -18.23 13.04
CA LYS A 550 1.36 -17.43 12.45
C LYS A 550 0.85 -16.73 11.19
N ILE A 551 1.66 -15.81 10.67
CA ILE A 551 1.39 -15.21 9.36
C ILE A 551 1.39 -16.30 8.27
N SER A 552 0.58 -16.12 7.24
CA SER A 552 0.63 -16.90 6.01
C SER A 552 0.37 -15.98 4.82
N SER A 553 1.21 -16.09 3.79
CA SER A 553 1.13 -15.27 2.59
C SER A 553 0.96 -13.78 2.93
N ALA A 554 1.90 -13.27 3.73
CA ALA A 554 1.96 -11.85 4.00
C ALA A 554 2.08 -11.12 2.67
N ASP A 555 1.15 -10.20 2.46
CA ASP A 555 1.01 -9.41 1.26
C ASP A 555 1.02 -7.93 1.70
N ASN A 556 -0.10 -7.44 2.22
CA ASN A 556 -0.27 -6.01 2.51
C ASN A 556 0.58 -5.59 3.72
N LEU A 557 1.54 -4.67 3.53
CA LEU A 557 2.40 -4.16 4.61
C LEU A 557 2.22 -2.67 4.88
N LYS A 558 2.09 -2.29 6.16
CA LYS A 558 2.20 -0.88 6.57
C LYS A 558 2.86 -0.69 7.92
N PHE A 559 3.82 0.23 7.98
CA PHE A 559 4.50 0.57 9.22
C PHE A 559 3.91 1.83 9.86
N SER A 560 3.67 1.78 11.16
CA SER A 560 3.39 2.94 12.00
C SER A 560 4.64 3.35 12.76
N GLU A 561 5.12 4.57 12.48
CA GLU A 561 6.29 5.15 13.15
C GLU A 561 6.02 5.35 14.63
N LYS A 562 4.84 5.89 14.98
CA LYS A 562 4.50 6.21 16.36
C LYS A 562 4.24 4.95 17.19
N MET A 563 3.52 3.97 16.66
CA MET A 563 3.20 2.73 17.38
C MET A 563 4.33 1.71 17.37
N ARG A 564 5.35 1.90 16.52
CA ARG A 564 6.47 0.95 16.34
C ARG A 564 5.95 -0.42 15.89
N THR A 565 4.96 -0.41 15.00
CA THR A 565 4.21 -1.60 14.58
C THR A 565 4.21 -1.73 13.08
N LEU A 566 4.67 -2.89 12.59
CA LEU A 566 4.42 -3.36 11.24
C LEU A 566 3.08 -4.09 11.23
N PHE A 567 2.11 -3.55 10.51
CA PHE A 567 0.86 -4.24 10.22
C PHE A 567 1.04 -5.10 8.97
N ILE A 568 0.46 -6.30 9.01
CA ILE A 568 0.64 -7.34 7.98
C ILE A 568 -0.74 -7.93 7.67
N GLY A 569 -1.25 -7.66 6.48
CA GLY A 569 -2.42 -8.31 5.90
C GLY A 569 -2.01 -9.58 5.16
N GLU A 570 -2.87 -10.59 5.19
CA GLU A 570 -2.68 -11.85 4.46
C GLU A 570 -3.55 -11.90 3.20
N ASP A 571 -2.94 -12.36 2.10
CA ASP A 571 -3.64 -12.95 0.94
C ASP A 571 -3.20 -14.41 0.78
N SER A 572 -3.77 -15.27 1.63
CA SER A 572 -3.40 -16.68 1.69
C SER A 572 -4.47 -17.58 1.09
N GLY A 573 -4.06 -18.35 0.08
CA GLY A 573 -4.73 -19.59 -0.32
C GLY A 573 -4.52 -20.76 0.64
N HIS A 574 -3.87 -20.54 1.79
CA HIS A 574 -3.52 -21.56 2.78
C HIS A 574 -4.22 -21.39 4.14
N HIS A 575 -4.81 -20.23 4.40
CA HIS A 575 -5.72 -19.97 5.52
C HIS A 575 -7.18 -19.86 5.04
N VAL A 576 -8.10 -20.50 5.75
CA VAL A 576 -9.54 -20.45 5.49
C VAL A 576 -10.12 -19.05 5.71
N ASN A 577 -9.64 -18.37 6.75
CA ASN A 577 -9.86 -16.95 6.99
C ASN A 577 -8.50 -16.27 6.98
N ASN A 578 -8.32 -15.23 6.19
CA ASN A 578 -7.13 -14.40 6.27
C ASN A 578 -7.19 -13.46 7.47
N PHE A 579 -6.01 -13.01 7.90
CA PHE A 579 -5.85 -12.21 9.10
C PHE A 579 -5.14 -10.88 8.83
N LEU A 580 -5.37 -9.92 9.73
CA LEU A 580 -4.51 -8.76 9.92
C LEU A 580 -3.73 -8.94 11.22
N TRP A 581 -2.42 -8.77 11.14
CA TRP A 581 -1.49 -8.88 12.25
C TRP A 581 -0.86 -7.54 12.61
N ALA A 582 -0.52 -7.36 13.89
CA ALA A 582 0.31 -6.30 14.41
C ALA A 582 1.62 -6.88 14.95
N TYR A 583 2.74 -6.58 14.31
CA TYR A 583 4.08 -6.94 14.74
C TYR A 583 4.81 -5.72 15.30
N ASN A 584 5.01 -5.68 16.61
CA ASN A 584 5.79 -4.60 17.22
C ASN A 584 7.29 -4.86 17.04
N VAL A 585 7.99 -3.98 16.32
CA VAL A 585 9.38 -4.23 15.89
C VAL A 585 10.39 -4.13 17.02
N ASP A 586 10.04 -3.49 18.12
CA ASP A 586 10.93 -3.30 19.28
C ASP A 586 10.81 -4.49 20.25
N THR A 587 9.58 -4.89 20.57
CA THR A 587 9.27 -6.02 21.49
C THR A 587 9.22 -7.38 20.81
N LYS A 588 9.17 -7.40 19.47
CA LYS A 588 9.02 -8.60 18.62
C LYS A 588 7.71 -9.36 18.82
N LYS A 589 6.72 -8.76 19.50
CA LYS A 589 5.41 -9.35 19.71
C LYS A 589 4.58 -9.30 18.42
N LEU A 590 4.13 -10.46 17.96
CA LEU A 590 3.13 -10.62 16.90
C LEU A 590 1.75 -10.82 17.52
N SER A 591 0.72 -10.15 17.02
CA SER A 591 -0.66 -10.28 17.53
C SER A 591 -1.66 -10.25 16.39
N ARG A 592 -2.55 -11.25 16.34
CA ARG A 592 -3.70 -11.25 15.42
C ARG A 592 -4.68 -10.20 15.92
N ILE A 593 -5.03 -9.24 15.08
CA ILE A 593 -5.90 -8.12 15.47
C ILE A 593 -7.24 -8.10 14.74
N LEU A 594 -7.36 -8.79 13.60
CA LEU A 594 -8.61 -8.93 12.86
C LEU A 594 -8.58 -10.20 12.01
N SER A 595 -9.76 -10.77 11.77
CA SER A 595 -10.00 -11.85 10.80
C SER A 595 -11.02 -11.36 9.77
N THR A 596 -10.74 -11.59 8.49
CA THR A 596 -11.66 -11.30 7.38
C THR A 596 -12.66 -12.45 7.21
N PRO A 597 -13.77 -12.28 6.46
CA PRO A 597 -14.66 -13.38 6.10
C PRO A 597 -13.89 -14.52 5.40
N ALA A 598 -14.37 -15.76 5.54
CA ALA A 598 -13.67 -16.90 4.95
C ALA A 598 -13.58 -16.78 3.43
N GLY A 599 -12.43 -17.17 2.86
CA GLY A 599 -12.12 -16.99 1.44
C GLY A 599 -11.86 -15.55 1.01
N ALA A 600 -11.91 -14.55 1.91
CA ALA A 600 -11.44 -13.19 1.63
C ALA A 600 -9.97 -13.05 1.99
N GLU A 601 -9.28 -12.08 1.41
CA GLU A 601 -7.97 -11.58 1.89
C GLU A 601 -8.10 -10.29 2.73
N SER A 602 -7.03 -9.93 3.44
CA SER A 602 -6.94 -8.71 4.25
C SER A 602 -6.11 -7.61 3.57
N THR A 603 -6.78 -6.71 2.86
CA THR A 603 -6.15 -5.70 2.02
C THR A 603 -6.54 -4.25 2.40
N GLY A 604 -6.16 -3.26 1.58
CA GLY A 604 -6.46 -1.84 1.77
C GLY A 604 -5.78 -1.23 2.99
N LEU A 605 -4.63 -1.79 3.38
CA LEU A 605 -3.99 -1.50 4.65
C LEU A 605 -3.30 -0.12 4.65
N HIS A 606 -3.74 0.73 5.58
CA HIS A 606 -3.05 1.99 5.88
C HIS A 606 -3.11 2.31 7.38
N ALA A 607 -1.95 2.37 8.03
CA ALA A 607 -1.78 2.87 9.38
C ALA A 607 -1.54 4.38 9.39
N VAL A 608 -2.47 5.13 9.98
CA VAL A 608 -2.41 6.58 10.11
C VAL A 608 -2.17 6.94 11.56
N ASP A 609 -0.95 7.40 11.87
CA ASP A 609 -0.58 7.76 13.23
C ASP A 609 -1.44 8.88 13.81
N GLU A 610 -1.76 9.90 13.01
CA GLU A 610 -2.59 11.03 13.45
C GLU A 610 -3.22 11.82 12.28
N ILE A 611 -4.55 11.97 12.29
CA ILE A 611 -5.30 12.97 11.52
C ILE A 611 -6.26 13.68 12.48
N ASN A 612 -6.07 14.99 12.65
CA ASN A 612 -6.87 15.83 13.55
C ASN A 612 -6.95 15.26 14.98
N GLY A 613 -5.85 14.66 15.47
CA GLY A 613 -5.76 14.09 16.83
C GLY A 613 -6.21 12.63 16.97
N TRP A 614 -6.63 11.98 15.88
CA TRP A 614 -7.14 10.60 15.86
C TRP A 614 -6.25 9.67 15.05
N THR A 615 -6.14 8.41 15.47
CA THR A 615 -5.34 7.37 14.82
C THR A 615 -6.27 6.39 14.10
N TYR A 616 -5.87 5.88 12.92
CA TYR A 616 -6.67 4.94 12.12
C TYR A 616 -5.83 3.79 11.60
N ILE A 617 -6.45 2.61 11.49
CA ILE A 617 -5.89 1.46 10.77
C ILE A 617 -6.96 1.09 9.74
N MET A 618 -6.76 1.53 8.50
CA MET A 618 -7.62 1.17 7.37
C MET A 618 -7.46 -0.32 7.09
N SER A 619 -8.57 -0.99 6.79
CA SER A 619 -8.59 -2.41 6.48
C SER A 619 -9.84 -2.67 5.66
N ASN A 620 -9.63 -3.01 4.40
CA ASN A 620 -10.68 -3.55 3.56
C ASN A 620 -10.53 -5.08 3.57
N PHE A 621 -11.44 -5.76 2.90
CA PHE A 621 -11.20 -7.12 2.45
C PHE A 621 -11.73 -7.23 1.03
N GLN A 622 -11.21 -8.17 0.25
CA GLN A 622 -11.75 -8.48 -1.07
C GLN A 622 -12.30 -9.89 -1.19
N HIS A 623 -13.09 -10.11 -2.25
CA HIS A 623 -13.62 -11.39 -2.76
C HIS A 623 -14.12 -12.38 -1.68
N PRO A 624 -14.97 -11.95 -0.73
CA PRO A 624 -15.40 -12.83 0.35
C PRO A 624 -16.11 -14.08 -0.18
N GLY A 625 -15.65 -15.24 0.28
CA GLY A 625 -16.10 -16.53 -0.22
C GLY A 625 -15.47 -16.91 -1.55
N ASP A 626 -14.24 -16.49 -1.86
CA ASP A 626 -13.46 -17.11 -2.92
C ASP A 626 -13.04 -18.53 -2.52
N TRP A 627 -13.83 -19.51 -2.96
CA TRP A 627 -13.73 -20.87 -2.47
C TRP A 627 -12.69 -21.69 -3.23
N GLY A 628 -11.45 -21.66 -2.75
CA GLY A 628 -10.40 -22.60 -3.12
C GLY A 628 -10.51 -24.02 -2.54
N SER A 629 -9.52 -24.86 -2.84
CA SER A 629 -9.47 -26.29 -2.44
C SER A 629 -9.49 -26.52 -0.93
N ILE A 630 -8.93 -25.60 -0.15
CA ILE A 630 -8.88 -25.68 1.32
C ILE A 630 -10.25 -25.50 2.00
N HIS A 631 -11.24 -24.95 1.29
CA HIS A 631 -12.52 -24.54 1.88
C HIS A 631 -13.60 -25.62 1.88
N SER A 632 -13.30 -26.83 1.40
CA SER A 632 -14.29 -27.90 1.22
C SER A 632 -15.06 -28.26 2.51
N VAL A 633 -14.42 -28.13 3.68
CA VAL A 633 -15.02 -28.42 4.99
C VAL A 633 -16.01 -27.33 5.43
N VAL A 634 -15.73 -26.07 5.11
CA VAL A 634 -16.45 -24.91 5.68
C VAL A 634 -17.48 -24.30 4.73
N LYS A 635 -17.28 -24.44 3.41
CA LYS A 635 -18.08 -23.76 2.38
C LYS A 635 -19.58 -23.93 2.55
N GLY A 636 -20.05 -25.15 2.79
CA GLY A 636 -21.48 -25.45 2.93
C GLY A 636 -22.14 -24.69 4.08
N THR A 637 -21.40 -24.43 5.15
CA THR A 637 -21.89 -23.67 6.32
C THR A 637 -21.74 -22.17 6.14
N LEU A 638 -20.61 -21.71 5.57
CA LEU A 638 -20.26 -20.29 5.55
C LEU A 638 -20.83 -19.52 4.35
N GLU A 639 -21.01 -20.14 3.19
CA GLU A 639 -21.50 -19.47 1.98
C GLU A 639 -22.84 -18.73 2.20
N PRO A 640 -23.89 -19.32 2.80
CA PRO A 640 -25.14 -18.59 3.03
C PRO A 640 -24.97 -17.40 3.98
N LEU A 641 -24.07 -17.49 4.96
CA LEU A 641 -23.81 -16.44 5.93
C LEU A 641 -23.06 -15.27 5.29
N ILE A 642 -22.00 -15.55 4.53
CA ILE A 642 -21.24 -14.54 3.78
C ILE A 642 -22.15 -13.80 2.81
N ARG A 643 -22.99 -14.53 2.07
CA ARG A 643 -23.98 -13.91 1.16
C ARG A 643 -24.99 -13.05 1.88
N SER A 644 -25.43 -13.44 3.07
CA SER A 644 -26.34 -12.62 3.87
C SER A 644 -25.68 -11.33 4.33
N ASN A 645 -24.36 -11.34 4.58
CA ASN A 645 -23.63 -10.18 5.07
C ASN A 645 -23.24 -9.21 3.94
N TYR A 646 -22.82 -9.73 2.78
CA TYR A 646 -22.15 -8.92 1.75
C TYR A 646 -22.74 -9.04 0.35
N GLY A 647 -23.67 -9.96 0.10
CA GLY A 647 -24.19 -10.20 -1.24
C GLY A 647 -23.11 -10.73 -2.18
N ASP A 648 -22.80 -9.95 -3.22
CA ASP A 648 -21.70 -10.21 -4.18
C ASP A 648 -20.65 -9.08 -4.12
N GLY A 649 -20.51 -8.39 -2.96
CA GLY A 649 -19.60 -7.25 -2.79
C GLY A 649 -18.61 -7.43 -1.64
N CYS A 650 -17.78 -6.41 -1.44
CA CYS A 650 -16.79 -6.32 -0.36
C CYS A 650 -17.02 -5.09 0.53
N ALA A 651 -16.37 -5.03 1.69
CA ALA A 651 -16.46 -3.89 2.58
C ALA A 651 -15.20 -3.01 2.55
N VAL A 652 -15.40 -1.70 2.46
CA VAL A 652 -14.35 -0.69 2.59
C VAL A 652 -14.47 -0.04 3.96
N GLY A 653 -13.42 -0.05 4.77
CA GLY A 653 -13.54 0.35 6.17
C GLY A 653 -12.23 0.49 6.94
N TYR A 654 -12.36 0.53 8.26
CA TYR A 654 -11.24 0.73 9.18
C TYR A 654 -11.51 0.06 10.53
N LEU A 655 -10.44 -0.30 11.23
CA LEU A 655 -10.52 -0.67 12.64
C LEU A 655 -10.80 0.58 13.47
N THR A 656 -11.75 0.47 14.37
CA THR A 656 -12.19 1.52 15.28
C THR A 656 -12.28 1.01 16.72
N ALA A 657 -12.43 1.92 17.69
CA ALA A 657 -12.90 1.56 19.03
C ALA A 657 -14.29 2.14 19.29
N ASP A 658 -15.12 1.40 20.00
CA ASP A 658 -16.46 1.82 20.43
C ASP A 658 -16.40 2.24 21.92
N PRO A 659 -16.83 3.46 22.30
CA PRO A 659 -17.52 4.49 21.50
C PRO A 659 -16.63 5.54 20.82
N VAL A 660 -15.32 5.56 21.07
CA VAL A 660 -14.42 6.64 20.64
C VAL A 660 -13.21 6.07 19.91
N GLN A 661 -12.82 6.70 18.81
CA GLN A 661 -11.65 6.33 18.02
C GLN A 661 -10.36 6.47 18.83
N TYR A 662 -9.31 5.76 18.41
CA TYR A 662 -8.02 5.76 19.06
C TYR A 662 -7.40 7.15 19.14
N ARG A 663 -6.79 7.44 20.29
CA ARG A 663 -5.87 8.56 20.44
C ARG A 663 -4.60 8.07 21.09
N LEU A 664 -3.48 8.46 20.50
CA LEU A 664 -2.16 8.20 21.07
C LEU A 664 -1.73 9.30 22.06
N ILE A 665 -2.63 10.26 22.35
CA ILE A 665 -2.43 11.32 23.33
C ILE A 665 -3.52 11.25 24.40
N LYS A 666 -3.18 11.61 25.63
CA LYS A 666 -4.13 11.67 26.74
C LYS A 666 -4.88 12.99 26.71
N GLY A 667 -6.22 12.95 26.69
CA GLY A 667 -7.09 14.11 26.87
C GLY A 667 -8.24 14.15 25.90
#